data_AF-A0A7U8GF75-F1
#
_entry.id   AF-A0A7U8GF75-F1
#
_cell.length_a   1.000
_cell.length_b   1.000
_cell.length_c   1.000
_cell.angle_alpha   90.00
_cell.angle_beta   90.00
_cell.angle_gamma   90.00
#
_symmetry.space_group_name_H-M   'P 1'
#
loop_
_entity.id
_entity.type
_entity.pdbx_description
1 polymer ?
#
loop_
_entity_poly.entity_id
_entity_poly.type
_entity_poly.pdbx_seq_one_letter_code
_entity_poly.pdbx_strand_id
1 'polypeptide(L)'
;MKKNDLDFIRNKIIKTLDTWDFKSVEILYGRNKKYFYMEYILYMYKYGQFDNLLYELKNIDSSQWEKQSIIELDLYDFQACIEEILKFDNIKDILCIVNNSALDKTSIVLFVLKVLIEKDELEVEYFFELFEKYLYKISDTSILGYCVVMIFDYIKTSSQEKKEAFFNHSHPFAKQYFLLMKLYQIDTSSSKFFLREYVFELKNFMKKTVNSKVAICINGVFRGDWKATINKIVEKLAIPLKADCFIHTWNLYQEWTGMSGGDSWIYRNFIEYSKEAPECIFKNVSLKQNFPNVFEQLSFEYLSPLKIKELENMKNNMPHIKKIVLADETEFEYAWTYSPNSFKMAFNAYKVFALLEEYEKENNIKYDFVFMIRSDSEPVFSEYLNLHEELKRLRSDEIADIVTRTGNGLGNIYGSRDAIKIYSSIYTNFKTFLTNRSLYGYKGLDLNSNASKKDMASLGLSFHDLAFRWLSYNGLVIVKGNIKFDFFNTLCLKGIKLPDFEKHLNDDLQFNSNKLDKEHLDAAVFFLEKLQKKFGVVSNDSIKRKIIQNNTNILINFQGYLTYKLGNLYLNHNKTLLEKVLFPIKFVAIIFQHDQKDKQDITVDNYILKYDEKIIFEVGSLLLCSCKNWYKNNYFKVLKKLFQKTNEYKNYKGI
;
A
#
# COMPACT_ATOMS: atom_id res chain seq x y z
N MET A 1 27.06 -37.70 -22.94
CA MET A 1 26.13 -36.59 -23.22
C MET A 1 26.20 -36.26 -24.70
N LYS A 2 25.10 -35.86 -25.32
CA LYS A 2 25.11 -35.42 -26.72
C LYS A 2 25.76 -34.03 -26.80
N LYS A 3 26.32 -33.67 -27.96
CA LYS A 3 26.97 -32.37 -28.19
C LYS A 3 26.05 -31.18 -27.81
N ASN A 4 24.78 -31.25 -28.18
CA ASN A 4 23.77 -30.24 -27.85
C ASN A 4 23.59 -30.04 -26.34
N ASP A 5 23.73 -31.11 -25.54
CA ASP A 5 23.61 -31.01 -24.08
C ASP A 5 24.82 -30.29 -23.47
N LEU A 6 26.02 -30.51 -24.02
CA LEU A 6 27.25 -29.84 -23.60
C LEU A 6 27.22 -28.35 -23.96
N ASP A 7 26.78 -28.02 -25.17
CA ASP A 7 26.65 -26.62 -25.60
C ASP A 7 25.60 -25.87 -24.77
N PHE A 8 24.51 -26.54 -24.38
CA PHE A 8 23.53 -25.98 -23.46
C PHE A 8 24.14 -25.65 -22.08
N ILE A 9 24.95 -26.54 -21.51
CA ILE A 9 25.61 -26.31 -20.22
C ILE A 9 26.63 -25.17 -20.33
N ARG A 10 27.45 -25.16 -21.39
CA ARG A 10 28.42 -24.07 -21.61
C ARG A 10 27.72 -22.72 -21.71
N ASN A 11 26.63 -22.63 -22.47
CA ASN A 11 25.82 -21.41 -22.55
C ASN A 11 25.22 -21.01 -21.20
N LYS A 12 24.84 -21.98 -20.37
CA LYS A 12 24.37 -21.69 -19.01
C LYS A 12 25.49 -21.12 -18.14
N ILE A 13 26.70 -21.68 -18.21
CA ILE A 13 27.87 -21.17 -17.48
C ILE A 13 28.17 -19.72 -17.88
N ILE A 14 28.22 -19.43 -19.19
CA ILE A 14 28.47 -18.07 -19.70
C ILE A 14 27.42 -17.09 -19.17
N LYS A 15 26.13 -17.41 -19.31
CA LYS A 15 25.05 -16.55 -18.77
C LYS A 15 25.14 -16.33 -17.27
N THR A 16 25.57 -17.36 -16.53
CA THR A 16 25.70 -17.29 -15.06
C THR A 16 26.88 -16.39 -14.66
N LEU A 17 27.99 -16.45 -15.41
CA LEU A 17 29.11 -15.52 -15.29
C LEU A 17 28.69 -14.08 -15.59
N ASP A 18 27.89 -13.84 -16.63
CA ASP A 18 27.39 -12.50 -16.97
C ASP A 18 26.49 -11.91 -15.86
N THR A 19 25.78 -12.77 -15.12
CA THR A 19 24.97 -12.39 -13.96
C THR A 19 25.76 -12.33 -12.64
N TRP A 20 27.07 -12.56 -12.67
CA TRP A 20 27.97 -12.59 -11.49
C TRP A 20 27.56 -13.62 -10.41
N ASP A 21 26.94 -14.74 -10.80
CA ASP A 21 26.57 -15.84 -9.89
C ASP A 21 27.63 -16.94 -9.88
N PHE A 22 28.79 -16.63 -9.28
CA PHE A 22 29.96 -17.52 -9.28
C PHE A 22 29.73 -18.84 -8.54
N LYS A 23 28.86 -18.85 -7.52
CA LYS A 23 28.48 -20.08 -6.80
C LYS A 23 27.78 -21.07 -7.73
N SER A 24 26.85 -20.60 -8.56
CA SER A 24 26.21 -21.45 -9.56
C SER A 24 27.19 -21.92 -10.63
N VAL A 25 28.18 -21.10 -11.02
CA VAL A 25 29.24 -21.49 -11.96
C VAL A 25 30.07 -22.65 -11.42
N GLU A 26 30.51 -22.58 -10.15
CA GLU A 26 31.25 -23.66 -9.49
C GLU A 26 30.42 -24.96 -9.43
N ILE A 27 29.13 -24.88 -9.11
CA ILE A 27 28.24 -26.05 -9.10
C ILE A 27 28.11 -26.66 -10.51
N LEU A 28 28.00 -25.82 -11.54
CA LEU A 28 27.87 -26.26 -12.93
C LEU A 28 29.14 -26.96 -13.40
N TYR A 29 30.31 -26.39 -13.12
CA TYR A 29 31.59 -27.04 -13.42
C TYR A 29 31.77 -28.32 -12.61
N GLY A 30 31.54 -28.29 -11.29
CA GLY A 30 31.71 -29.45 -10.42
C GLY A 30 30.85 -30.66 -10.85
N ARG A 31 29.58 -30.44 -11.20
CA ARG A 31 28.67 -31.51 -11.67
C ARG A 31 29.04 -32.05 -13.05
N ASN A 32 29.70 -31.25 -13.88
CA ASN A 32 30.03 -31.60 -15.26
C ASN A 32 31.54 -31.68 -15.50
N LYS A 33 32.32 -31.84 -14.43
CA LYS A 33 33.78 -31.74 -14.42
C LYS A 33 34.43 -32.61 -15.49
N LYS A 34 33.96 -33.85 -15.66
CA LYS A 34 34.46 -34.79 -16.68
C LYS A 34 34.38 -34.30 -18.13
N TYR A 35 33.53 -33.32 -18.42
CA TYR A 35 33.34 -32.76 -19.76
C TYR A 35 33.99 -31.38 -19.95
N PHE A 36 34.15 -30.63 -18.86
CA PHE A 36 34.64 -29.24 -18.87
C PHE A 36 35.88 -29.07 -17.99
N TYR A 37 36.70 -30.12 -17.84
CA TYR A 37 37.77 -30.14 -16.86
C TYR A 37 38.81 -29.02 -17.08
N MET A 38 39.28 -28.85 -18.33
CA MET A 38 40.19 -27.76 -18.66
C MET A 38 39.55 -26.39 -18.51
N GLU A 39 38.29 -26.22 -18.91
CA GLU A 39 37.57 -24.95 -18.70
C GLU A 39 37.46 -24.63 -17.20
N TYR A 40 37.30 -25.65 -16.34
CA TYR A 40 37.24 -25.49 -14.90
C TYR A 40 38.61 -25.13 -14.28
N ILE A 41 39.70 -25.75 -14.75
CA ILE A 41 41.08 -25.38 -14.36
C ILE A 41 41.37 -23.92 -14.72
N LEU A 42 41.05 -23.52 -15.95
CA LEU A 42 41.23 -22.14 -16.41
C LEU A 42 40.34 -21.16 -15.63
N TYR A 43 39.12 -21.57 -15.26
CA TYR A 43 38.26 -20.82 -14.37
C TYR A 43 38.91 -20.61 -12.99
N MET A 44 39.39 -21.68 -12.33
CA MET A 44 40.03 -21.58 -11.01
C MET A 44 41.26 -20.67 -11.06
N TYR A 45 42.08 -20.79 -12.11
CA TYR A 45 43.21 -19.91 -12.33
C TYR A 45 42.79 -18.45 -12.49
N LYS A 46 41.83 -18.17 -13.38
CA LYS A 46 41.34 -16.81 -13.67
C LYS A 46 40.81 -16.08 -12.42
N TYR A 47 40.18 -16.81 -11.49
CA TYR A 47 39.59 -16.24 -10.28
C TYR A 47 40.43 -16.46 -9.01
N GLY A 48 41.71 -16.81 -9.15
CA GLY A 48 42.65 -16.88 -8.01
C GLY A 48 42.34 -18.00 -7.01
N GLN A 49 41.75 -19.12 -7.44
CA GLN A 49 41.44 -20.27 -6.57
C GLN A 49 42.63 -21.23 -6.47
N PHE A 50 43.79 -20.72 -6.06
CA PHE A 50 45.07 -21.44 -6.20
C PHE A 50 45.19 -22.71 -5.37
N ASP A 51 44.60 -22.78 -4.17
CA ASP A 51 44.59 -24.02 -3.37
C ASP A 51 43.89 -25.17 -4.10
N ASN A 52 42.67 -24.91 -4.60
CA ASN A 52 41.88 -25.88 -5.36
C ASN A 52 42.54 -26.19 -6.71
N LEU A 53 43.09 -25.16 -7.37
CA LEU A 53 43.77 -25.31 -8.64
C LEU A 53 44.97 -26.27 -8.51
N LEU A 54 45.82 -26.09 -7.50
CA LEU A 54 46.99 -26.95 -7.29
C LEU A 54 46.57 -28.41 -7.11
N TYR A 55 45.49 -28.66 -6.36
CA TYR A 55 44.95 -30.01 -6.21
C TYR A 55 44.54 -30.62 -7.56
N GLU A 56 43.87 -29.86 -8.42
CA GLU A 56 43.44 -30.35 -9.74
C GLU A 56 44.61 -30.52 -10.71
N LEU A 57 45.61 -29.65 -10.66
CA LEU A 57 46.82 -29.75 -11.46
C LEU A 57 47.63 -31.00 -11.10
N LYS A 58 47.68 -31.42 -9.83
CA LYS A 58 48.37 -32.66 -9.42
C LYS A 58 47.71 -33.93 -9.97
N ASN A 59 46.47 -33.83 -10.43
CA ASN A 59 45.66 -34.95 -10.91
C ASN A 59 45.39 -34.91 -12.43
N ILE A 60 45.95 -33.94 -13.16
CA ILE A 60 45.76 -33.81 -14.62
C ILE A 60 46.78 -34.63 -15.41
N ASP A 61 46.34 -35.19 -16.54
CA ASP A 61 47.19 -35.82 -17.54
C ASP A 61 47.89 -34.75 -18.41
N SER A 62 49.19 -34.86 -18.63
CA SER A 62 49.98 -33.90 -19.44
C SER A 62 49.40 -33.72 -20.85
N SER A 63 48.84 -34.77 -21.45
CA SER A 63 48.19 -34.69 -22.76
C SER A 63 46.89 -33.89 -22.76
N GLN A 64 46.26 -33.68 -21.61
CA GLN A 64 45.11 -32.78 -21.46
C GLN A 64 45.58 -31.33 -21.30
N TRP A 65 46.70 -31.12 -20.60
CA TRP A 65 47.32 -29.81 -20.47
C TRP A 65 47.77 -29.26 -21.83
N GLU A 66 48.40 -30.07 -22.67
CA GLU A 66 48.84 -29.66 -24.02
C GLU A 66 47.69 -29.17 -24.94
N LYS A 67 46.43 -29.46 -24.59
CA LYS A 67 45.26 -29.02 -25.36
C LYS A 67 44.80 -27.60 -25.02
N GLN A 68 45.26 -27.01 -23.92
CA GLN A 68 44.94 -25.61 -23.61
C GLN A 68 45.97 -24.66 -24.24
N SER A 69 45.53 -23.47 -24.63
CA SER A 69 46.36 -22.46 -25.31
C SER A 69 46.36 -21.10 -24.60
N ILE A 70 45.86 -21.04 -23.37
CA ILE A 70 45.68 -19.79 -22.60
C ILE A 70 46.88 -19.52 -21.71
N ILE A 71 47.48 -20.56 -21.16
CA ILE A 71 48.63 -20.51 -20.28
C ILE A 71 49.84 -20.96 -21.11
N GLU A 72 50.82 -20.08 -21.27
CA GLU A 72 52.02 -20.30 -22.11
C GLU A 72 53.09 -21.16 -21.42
N LEU A 73 52.89 -21.50 -20.14
CA LEU A 73 53.77 -22.37 -19.38
C LEU A 73 53.41 -23.85 -19.57
N ASP A 74 54.41 -24.71 -19.53
CA ASP A 74 54.16 -26.15 -19.40
C ASP A 74 53.56 -26.49 -18.02
N LEU A 75 53.05 -27.71 -17.88
CA LEU A 75 52.34 -28.12 -16.68
C LEU A 75 53.23 -28.06 -15.42
N TYR A 76 54.50 -28.42 -15.55
CA TYR A 76 55.43 -28.49 -14.43
C TYR A 76 55.80 -27.09 -13.95
N ASP A 77 56.17 -26.20 -14.87
CA ASP A 77 56.51 -24.82 -14.58
C ASP A 77 55.30 -24.06 -14.02
N PHE A 78 54.11 -24.29 -14.56
CA PHE A 78 52.87 -23.69 -14.04
C PHE A 78 52.56 -24.17 -12.62
N GLN A 79 52.68 -25.47 -12.35
CA GLN A 79 52.53 -26.02 -10.99
C GLN A 79 53.54 -25.41 -10.02
N ALA A 80 54.81 -25.33 -10.41
CA ALA A 80 55.87 -24.76 -9.60
C ALA A 80 55.58 -23.30 -9.22
N CYS A 81 55.11 -22.48 -10.17
CA CYS A 81 54.71 -21.10 -9.91
C CYS A 81 53.57 -21.00 -8.87
N ILE A 82 52.54 -21.85 -8.99
CA ILE A 82 51.43 -21.89 -8.03
C ILE A 82 51.91 -22.35 -6.65
N GLU A 83 52.77 -23.37 -6.58
CA GLU A 83 53.35 -23.84 -5.32
C GLU A 83 54.24 -22.78 -4.65
N GLU A 84 55.00 -21.99 -5.42
CA GLU A 84 55.80 -20.89 -4.88
C GLU A 84 54.92 -19.83 -4.22
N ILE A 85 53.84 -19.43 -4.88
CA ILE A 85 52.88 -18.46 -4.33
C ILE A 85 52.24 -18.97 -3.03
N LEU A 86 51.89 -20.25 -2.97
CA LEU A 86 51.26 -20.86 -1.80
C LEU A 86 52.22 -21.05 -0.61
N LYS A 87 53.55 -20.91 -0.79
CA LYS A 87 54.56 -21.04 0.26
C LYS A 87 54.81 -19.77 1.08
N PHE A 88 54.27 -18.62 0.66
CA PHE A 88 54.46 -17.37 1.38
C PHE A 88 53.71 -17.38 2.72
N ASP A 89 54.43 -17.20 3.83
CA ASP A 89 53.84 -17.08 5.17
C ASP A 89 52.98 -15.81 5.30
N ASN A 90 53.48 -14.68 4.79
CA ASN A 90 52.76 -13.42 4.71
C ASN A 90 52.23 -13.21 3.28
N ILE A 91 50.91 -13.30 3.14
CA ILE A 91 50.23 -13.21 1.84
C ILE A 91 50.46 -11.88 1.12
N LYS A 92 50.75 -10.79 1.84
CA LYS A 92 51.01 -9.47 1.22
C LYS A 92 52.35 -9.43 0.48
N ASP A 93 53.31 -10.27 0.87
CA ASP A 93 54.66 -10.29 0.27
C ASP A 93 54.65 -10.85 -1.15
N ILE A 94 53.63 -11.64 -1.53
CA ILE A 94 53.41 -12.14 -2.89
C ILE A 94 53.36 -10.98 -3.90
N LEU A 95 52.88 -9.80 -3.50
CA LEU A 95 52.79 -8.66 -4.41
C LEU A 95 54.14 -8.07 -4.82
N CYS A 96 55.21 -8.37 -4.07
CA CYS A 96 56.57 -7.96 -4.43
C CYS A 96 57.06 -8.66 -5.70
N ILE A 97 56.63 -9.91 -5.92
CA ILE A 97 57.01 -10.71 -7.09
C ILE A 97 55.99 -10.63 -8.23
N VAL A 98 54.79 -10.08 -8.00
CA VAL A 98 53.70 -10.05 -8.99
C VAL A 98 54.09 -9.41 -10.32
N ASN A 99 55.00 -8.43 -10.30
CA ASN A 99 55.42 -7.74 -11.51
C ASN A 99 56.35 -8.56 -12.40
N ASN A 100 57.07 -9.52 -11.81
CA ASN A 100 58.03 -10.40 -12.47
C ASN A 100 57.50 -11.83 -12.62
N SER A 101 56.30 -12.11 -12.08
CA SER A 101 55.63 -13.40 -12.20
C SER A 101 55.20 -13.66 -13.64
N ALA A 102 55.32 -14.92 -14.07
CA ALA A 102 54.77 -15.40 -15.34
C ALA A 102 53.25 -15.59 -15.31
N LEU A 103 52.63 -15.53 -14.12
CA LEU A 103 51.19 -15.66 -13.97
C LEU A 103 50.47 -14.32 -14.16
N ASP A 104 49.18 -14.41 -14.48
CA ASP A 104 48.31 -13.24 -14.61
C ASP A 104 48.23 -12.49 -13.27
N LYS A 105 48.57 -11.20 -13.32
CA LYS A 105 48.63 -10.34 -12.14
C LYS A 105 47.28 -10.25 -11.44
N THR A 106 46.19 -10.30 -12.19
CA THR A 106 44.84 -10.21 -11.63
C THR A 106 44.49 -11.48 -10.87
N SER A 107 44.79 -12.64 -11.44
CA SER A 107 44.61 -13.93 -10.75
C SER A 107 45.32 -13.94 -9.40
N ILE A 108 46.56 -13.44 -9.34
CA ILE A 108 47.31 -13.34 -8.09
C ILE A 108 46.64 -12.35 -7.11
N VAL A 109 46.25 -11.17 -7.58
CA VAL A 109 45.57 -10.17 -6.73
C VAL A 109 44.26 -10.70 -6.17
N LEU A 110 43.46 -11.42 -6.97
CA LEU A 110 42.23 -12.06 -6.49
C LEU A 110 42.51 -13.12 -5.44
N PHE A 111 43.57 -13.93 -5.62
CA PHE A 111 44.01 -14.89 -4.61
C PHE A 111 44.40 -14.19 -3.29
N VAL A 112 45.22 -13.15 -3.35
CA VAL A 112 45.63 -12.37 -2.16
C VAL A 112 44.41 -11.78 -1.45
N LEU A 113 43.48 -11.17 -2.18
CA LEU A 113 42.25 -10.62 -1.61
C LEU A 113 41.40 -11.71 -0.94
N LYS A 114 41.24 -12.85 -1.60
CA LYS A 114 40.47 -13.99 -1.09
C LYS A 114 41.04 -14.50 0.24
N VAL A 115 42.35 -14.74 0.31
CA VAL A 115 42.98 -15.24 1.54
C VAL A 115 42.87 -14.22 2.68
N LEU A 116 43.05 -12.92 2.40
CA LEU A 116 42.87 -11.88 3.42
C LEU A 116 41.43 -11.80 3.92
N ILE A 117 40.44 -11.99 3.05
CA ILE A 117 39.02 -12.03 3.42
C ILE A 117 38.72 -13.26 4.29
N GLU A 118 39.22 -14.44 3.90
CA GLU A 118 39.02 -15.69 4.65
C GLU A 118 39.63 -15.65 6.05
N LYS A 119 40.71 -14.88 6.25
CA LYS A 119 41.36 -14.65 7.54
C LYS A 119 40.80 -13.45 8.32
N ASP A 120 39.88 -12.68 7.74
CA ASP A 120 39.39 -11.39 8.26
C ASP A 120 40.49 -10.32 8.48
N GLU A 121 41.54 -10.36 7.65
CA GLU A 121 42.73 -9.49 7.73
C GLU A 121 42.76 -8.39 6.65
N LEU A 122 41.71 -8.28 5.82
CA LEU A 122 41.67 -7.30 4.74
C LEU A 122 41.34 -5.90 5.26
N GLU A 123 42.32 -5.00 5.18
CA GLU A 123 42.15 -3.56 5.41
C GLU A 123 41.54 -2.87 4.19
N VAL A 124 40.64 -1.90 4.43
CA VAL A 124 39.89 -1.21 3.37
C VAL A 124 40.79 -0.38 2.47
N GLU A 125 41.72 0.38 3.05
CA GLU A 125 42.70 1.18 2.30
C GLU A 125 43.55 0.29 1.39
N TYR A 126 43.96 -0.88 1.90
CA TYR A 126 44.76 -1.84 1.15
C TYR A 126 43.96 -2.45 -0.01
N PHE A 127 42.69 -2.79 0.19
CA PHE A 127 41.82 -3.21 -0.91
C PHE A 127 41.79 -2.17 -2.04
N PHE A 128 41.56 -0.90 -1.71
CA PHE A 128 41.46 0.15 -2.71
C PHE A 128 42.79 0.42 -3.43
N GLU A 129 43.94 0.23 -2.77
CA GLU A 129 45.25 0.26 -3.42
C GLU A 129 45.41 -0.82 -4.48
N LEU A 130 45.02 -2.05 -4.15
CA LEU A 130 45.07 -3.16 -5.10
C LEU A 130 44.07 -2.96 -6.24
N PHE A 131 42.88 -2.47 -5.91
CA PHE A 131 41.83 -2.21 -6.89
C PHE A 131 42.28 -1.15 -7.90
N GLU A 132 42.77 -0.01 -7.43
CA GLU A 132 43.26 1.08 -8.29
C GLU A 132 44.41 0.60 -9.19
N LYS A 133 45.39 -0.11 -8.61
CA LYS A 133 46.62 -0.50 -9.30
C LYS A 133 46.42 -1.61 -10.32
N TYR A 134 45.64 -2.64 -9.99
CA TYR A 134 45.57 -3.87 -10.78
C TYR A 134 44.20 -4.11 -11.41
N LEU A 135 43.10 -3.71 -10.77
CA LEU A 135 41.75 -4.09 -11.20
C LEU A 135 41.03 -2.99 -11.99
N TYR A 136 41.26 -1.72 -11.68
CA TYR A 136 40.48 -0.60 -12.21
C TYR A 136 40.52 -0.50 -13.75
N LYS A 137 41.66 -0.84 -14.38
CA LYS A 137 41.84 -0.76 -15.84
C LYS A 137 41.39 -2.01 -16.60
N ILE A 138 40.96 -3.06 -15.90
CA ILE A 138 40.54 -4.32 -16.54
C ILE A 138 39.27 -4.11 -17.36
N SER A 139 39.22 -4.70 -18.55
CA SER A 139 38.05 -4.73 -19.43
C SER A 139 37.17 -5.95 -19.19
N ASP A 140 37.73 -7.04 -18.66
CA ASP A 140 36.99 -8.25 -18.33
C ASP A 140 36.03 -8.02 -17.15
N THR A 141 34.74 -7.94 -17.49
CA THR A 141 33.66 -7.68 -16.53
C THR A 141 33.41 -8.83 -15.56
N SER A 142 33.82 -10.06 -15.91
CA SER A 142 33.64 -11.23 -15.06
C SER A 142 34.65 -11.25 -13.92
N ILE A 143 35.90 -10.86 -14.18
CA ILE A 143 36.95 -10.67 -13.15
C ILE A 143 36.53 -9.57 -12.16
N LEU A 144 36.11 -8.42 -12.69
CA LEU A 144 35.63 -7.31 -11.88
C LEU A 144 34.41 -7.72 -11.05
N GLY A 145 33.47 -8.43 -11.66
CA GLY A 145 32.30 -8.98 -10.98
C GLY A 145 32.66 -9.89 -9.82
N TYR A 146 33.63 -10.78 -10.01
CA TYR A 146 34.11 -11.69 -8.96
C TYR A 146 34.67 -10.91 -7.78
N CYS A 147 35.54 -9.92 -8.04
CA CYS A 147 36.08 -9.04 -7.01
C CYS A 147 34.97 -8.29 -6.27
N VAL A 148 33.99 -7.74 -6.99
CA VAL A 148 32.87 -6.97 -6.42
C VAL A 148 31.99 -7.83 -5.53
N VAL A 149 31.60 -9.03 -5.98
CA VAL A 149 30.79 -9.96 -5.18
C VAL A 149 31.52 -10.31 -3.88
N MET A 150 32.78 -10.73 -4.00
CA MET A 150 33.61 -11.12 -2.86
C MET A 150 33.77 -9.99 -1.83
N ILE A 151 34.10 -8.77 -2.27
CA ILE A 151 34.33 -7.65 -1.34
C ILE A 151 33.02 -7.15 -0.71
N PHE A 152 31.91 -7.10 -1.45
CA PHE A 152 30.63 -6.67 -0.87
C PHE A 152 30.12 -7.67 0.16
N ASP A 153 30.23 -8.97 -0.09
CA ASP A 153 29.83 -9.99 0.88
C ASP A 153 30.65 -9.88 2.17
N TYR A 154 31.96 -9.65 2.05
CA TYR A 154 32.85 -9.41 3.20
C TYR A 154 32.51 -8.14 3.98
N ILE A 155 32.36 -7.00 3.30
CA ILE A 155 32.08 -5.72 3.95
C ILE A 155 30.70 -5.73 4.62
N LYS A 156 29.70 -6.42 4.05
CA LYS A 156 28.35 -6.52 4.63
C LYS A 156 28.33 -7.22 5.99
N THR A 157 29.22 -8.17 6.24
CA THR A 157 29.34 -8.89 7.51
C THR A 157 30.38 -8.28 8.46
N SER A 158 31.16 -7.31 8.00
CA SER A 158 32.19 -6.61 8.77
C SER A 158 31.62 -5.64 9.82
N SER A 159 32.51 -5.12 10.68
CA SER A 159 32.20 -4.09 11.68
C SER A 159 31.65 -2.80 11.05
N GLN A 160 30.96 -1.99 11.85
CA GLN A 160 30.39 -0.71 11.38
C GLN A 160 31.49 0.27 10.92
N GLU A 161 32.63 0.28 11.61
CA GLU A 161 33.79 1.11 11.24
C GLU A 161 34.34 0.74 9.86
N LYS A 162 34.49 -0.57 9.59
CA LYS A 162 34.97 -1.07 8.29
C LYS A 162 33.97 -0.76 7.17
N LYS A 163 32.67 -0.86 7.44
CA LYS A 163 31.61 -0.44 6.51
C LYS A 163 31.68 1.05 6.21
N GLU A 164 31.85 1.88 7.23
CA GLU A 164 31.99 3.33 7.05
C GLU A 164 33.23 3.67 6.22
N ALA A 165 34.40 3.10 6.54
CA ALA A 165 35.62 3.32 5.77
C ALA A 165 35.47 2.91 4.29
N PHE A 166 34.71 1.85 4.01
CA PHE A 166 34.50 1.36 2.65
C PHE A 166 33.52 2.23 1.85
N PHE A 167 32.36 2.56 2.41
CA PHE A 167 31.30 3.25 1.66
C PHE A 167 31.37 4.77 1.75
N ASN A 168 31.83 5.33 2.88
CA ASN A 168 31.86 6.77 3.10
C ASN A 168 33.10 7.39 2.46
N HIS A 169 32.88 8.35 1.56
CA HIS A 169 33.98 9.11 0.95
C HIS A 169 33.82 10.60 1.29
N SER A 170 34.66 11.09 2.19
CA SER A 170 34.68 12.50 2.60
C SER A 170 35.36 13.43 1.57
N HIS A 171 35.99 12.87 0.53
CA HIS A 171 36.79 13.61 -0.44
C HIS A 171 36.49 13.18 -1.91
N PRO A 172 36.37 14.12 -2.87
CA PRO A 172 36.08 13.80 -4.28
C PRO A 172 37.12 12.91 -5.00
N PHE A 173 38.34 12.84 -4.46
CA PHE A 173 39.43 12.00 -4.99
C PHE A 173 39.76 10.81 -4.08
N ALA A 174 38.85 10.42 -3.20
CA ALA A 174 39.04 9.25 -2.35
C ALA A 174 39.07 7.97 -3.21
N LYS A 175 39.90 6.99 -2.84
CA LYS A 175 40.10 5.77 -3.67
C LYS A 175 38.81 4.95 -3.84
N GLN A 176 37.89 5.06 -2.87
CA GLN A 176 36.50 4.60 -2.91
C GLN A 176 35.80 4.96 -4.24
N TYR A 177 36.08 6.15 -4.77
CA TYR A 177 35.45 6.68 -5.97
C TYR A 177 35.81 5.88 -7.22
N PHE A 178 36.98 5.23 -7.27
CA PHE A 178 37.38 4.39 -8.40
C PHE A 178 36.46 3.18 -8.55
N LEU A 179 36.12 2.51 -7.45
CA LEU A 179 35.18 1.38 -7.47
C LEU A 179 33.79 1.84 -7.91
N LEU A 180 33.30 2.93 -7.32
CA LEU A 180 32.00 3.52 -7.67
C LEU A 180 31.93 3.86 -9.17
N MET A 181 32.93 4.58 -9.68
CA MET A 181 33.01 4.94 -11.10
C MET A 181 33.15 3.74 -12.02
N LYS A 182 33.87 2.69 -11.59
CA LYS A 182 33.98 1.46 -12.37
C LYS A 182 32.63 0.74 -12.48
N LEU A 183 31.85 0.69 -11.40
CA LEU A 183 30.49 0.14 -11.42
C LEU A 183 29.58 0.92 -12.39
N TYR A 184 29.70 2.26 -12.43
CA TYR A 184 29.00 3.08 -13.43
C TYR A 184 29.41 2.76 -14.87
N GLN A 185 30.71 2.53 -15.13
CA GLN A 185 31.22 2.28 -16.48
C GLN A 185 30.82 0.91 -17.06
N ILE A 186 30.67 -0.12 -16.21
CA ILE A 186 30.33 -1.49 -16.66
C ILE A 186 28.88 -1.56 -17.19
N ASP A 187 27.95 -0.83 -16.57
CA ASP A 187 26.54 -0.66 -16.97
C ASP A 187 25.70 -1.94 -17.19
N THR A 188 26.15 -3.10 -16.71
CA THR A 188 25.37 -4.36 -16.72
C THR A 188 24.30 -4.39 -15.62
N SER A 189 23.28 -5.25 -15.74
CA SER A 189 22.27 -5.46 -14.69
C SER A 189 22.89 -5.81 -13.33
N SER A 190 23.95 -6.63 -13.33
CA SER A 190 24.70 -7.04 -12.14
C SER A 190 25.45 -5.86 -11.52
N SER A 191 26.18 -5.07 -12.32
CA SER A 191 26.87 -3.86 -11.82
C SER A 191 25.89 -2.83 -11.25
N LYS A 192 24.72 -2.65 -11.88
CA LYS A 192 23.63 -1.79 -11.39
C LYS A 192 23.06 -2.24 -10.05
N PHE A 193 23.05 -3.55 -9.78
CA PHE A 193 22.68 -4.07 -8.46
C PHE A 193 23.67 -3.60 -7.38
N PHE A 194 24.96 -3.86 -7.56
CA PHE A 194 25.99 -3.46 -6.58
C PHE A 194 26.15 -1.94 -6.46
N LEU A 195 25.96 -1.20 -7.57
CA LEU A 195 25.95 0.26 -7.54
C LEU A 195 24.82 0.80 -6.66
N ARG A 196 23.60 0.23 -6.77
CA ARG A 196 22.47 0.62 -5.92
C ARG A 196 22.74 0.35 -4.44
N GLU A 197 23.35 -0.79 -4.13
CA GLU A 197 23.76 -1.14 -2.76
C GLU A 197 24.81 -0.14 -2.23
N TYR A 198 25.85 0.16 -3.02
CA TYR A 198 26.88 1.13 -2.65
C TYR A 198 26.29 2.50 -2.34
N VAL A 199 25.49 3.05 -3.27
CA VAL A 199 24.88 4.37 -3.14
C VAL A 199 23.93 4.43 -1.94
N PHE A 200 23.24 3.32 -1.64
CA PHE A 200 22.39 3.22 -0.47
C PHE A 200 23.20 3.36 0.84
N GLU A 201 24.28 2.59 1.01
CA GLU A 201 25.11 2.67 2.20
C GLU A 201 25.77 4.04 2.34
N LEU A 202 26.36 4.56 1.26
CA LEU A 202 26.91 5.91 1.23
C LEU A 202 25.87 6.96 1.67
N LYS A 203 24.63 6.88 1.17
CA LYS A 203 23.54 7.79 1.58
C LYS A 203 23.26 7.70 3.08
N ASN A 204 23.31 6.52 3.68
CA ASN A 204 23.10 6.34 5.12
C ASN A 204 24.20 7.04 5.93
N PHE A 205 25.46 6.96 5.51
CA PHE A 205 26.56 7.68 6.16
C PHE A 205 26.51 9.20 5.93
N MET A 206 26.01 9.65 4.78
CA MET A 206 25.86 11.09 4.48
C MET A 206 24.66 11.76 5.17
N LYS A 207 23.64 11.00 5.61
CA LYS A 207 22.45 11.55 6.28
C LYS A 207 22.85 12.20 7.61
N LYS A 208 22.96 13.53 7.64
CA LYS A 208 23.11 14.29 8.90
C LYS A 208 21.88 14.12 9.79
N THR A 209 22.10 14.05 11.10
CA THR A 209 21.05 14.19 12.12
C THR A 209 20.50 15.60 12.12
N VAL A 210 19.51 15.86 11.27
CA VAL A 210 18.64 17.04 11.39
C VAL A 210 17.36 16.60 12.09
N ASN A 211 16.77 17.48 12.91
CA ASN A 211 15.41 17.30 13.41
C ASN A 211 14.45 17.21 12.22
N SER A 212 14.10 15.99 11.81
CA SER A 212 13.20 15.76 10.68
C SER A 212 11.80 16.29 11.02
N LYS A 213 11.22 17.06 10.11
CA LYS A 213 9.83 17.51 10.21
C LYS A 213 8.90 16.36 9.85
N VAL A 214 8.03 16.00 10.78
CA VAL A 214 7.08 14.89 10.61
C VAL A 214 5.66 15.41 10.55
N ALA A 215 4.87 14.88 9.62
CA ALA A 215 3.43 15.10 9.59
C ALA A 215 2.67 13.78 9.81
N ILE A 216 1.48 13.88 10.40
CA ILE A 216 0.55 12.77 10.60
C ILE A 216 -0.78 13.12 9.94
N CYS A 217 -1.07 12.43 8.85
CA CYS A 217 -2.30 12.54 8.10
C CYS A 217 -3.30 11.49 8.57
N ILE A 218 -4.33 11.92 9.30
CA ILE A 218 -5.40 11.06 9.81
C ILE A 218 -6.61 11.14 8.88
N ASN A 219 -7.08 10.00 8.38
CA ASN A 219 -8.12 9.96 7.35
C ASN A 219 -9.15 8.86 7.59
N GLY A 220 -10.35 9.07 7.04
CA GLY A 220 -11.45 8.09 7.09
C GLY A 220 -12.57 8.48 8.05
N VAL A 221 -13.60 7.64 8.10
CA VAL A 221 -14.82 7.88 8.89
C VAL A 221 -14.52 7.77 10.39
N PHE A 222 -15.03 8.70 11.18
CA PHE A 222 -15.02 8.58 12.64
C PHE A 222 -16.05 7.56 13.11
N ARG A 223 -15.74 6.81 14.17
CA ARG A 223 -16.55 5.70 14.67
C ARG A 223 -16.49 5.64 16.19
N GLY A 224 -17.60 5.31 16.85
CA GLY A 224 -17.67 5.13 18.30
C GLY A 224 -16.93 6.22 19.08
N ASP A 225 -16.01 5.82 19.96
CA ASP A 225 -15.13 6.76 20.69
C ASP A 225 -13.90 7.15 19.87
N TRP A 226 -14.15 7.82 18.74
CA TRP A 226 -13.10 8.30 17.85
C TRP A 226 -12.18 9.31 18.55
N LYS A 227 -12.68 10.09 19.52
CA LYS A 227 -11.89 11.09 20.24
C LYS A 227 -10.75 10.43 21.01
N ALA A 228 -11.06 9.37 21.76
CA ALA A 228 -10.04 8.63 22.51
C ALA A 228 -8.99 8.00 21.58
N THR A 229 -9.40 7.47 20.41
CA THR A 229 -8.46 6.98 19.39
C THR A 229 -7.55 8.10 18.87
N ILE A 230 -8.09 9.27 18.52
CA ILE A 230 -7.28 10.40 18.05
C ILE A 230 -6.30 10.86 19.13
N ASN A 231 -6.74 10.94 20.40
CA ASN A 231 -5.86 11.29 21.53
C ASN A 231 -4.69 10.34 21.62
N LYS A 232 -4.95 9.03 21.52
CA LYS A 232 -3.91 8.00 21.58
C LYS A 232 -2.92 8.10 20.42
N ILE A 233 -3.37 8.44 19.22
CA ILE A 233 -2.48 8.72 18.08
C ILE A 233 -1.58 9.92 18.40
N VAL A 234 -2.16 11.01 18.91
CA VAL A 234 -1.42 12.22 19.28
C VAL A 234 -0.39 11.93 20.38
N GLU A 235 -0.80 11.25 21.45
CA GLU A 235 0.06 10.91 22.59
C GLU A 235 1.22 10.00 22.20
N LYS A 236 0.95 8.95 21.40
CA LYS A 236 1.98 7.96 21.06
C LYS A 236 2.88 8.38 19.89
N LEU A 237 2.38 9.18 18.95
CA LEU A 237 3.15 9.54 17.75
C LEU A 237 3.44 11.04 17.67
N ALA A 238 2.40 11.89 17.75
CA ALA A 238 2.59 13.31 17.48
C ALA A 238 3.45 14.02 18.51
N ILE A 239 3.23 13.75 19.80
CA ILE A 239 4.01 14.36 20.89
C ILE A 239 5.49 13.91 20.82
N PRO A 240 5.83 12.61 20.77
CA PRO A 240 7.23 12.18 20.76
C PRO A 240 7.99 12.62 19.50
N LEU A 241 7.33 12.66 18.34
CA LEU A 241 7.95 13.08 17.07
C LEU A 241 7.92 14.59 16.86
N LYS A 242 7.28 15.36 17.75
CA LYS A 242 6.94 16.77 17.56
C LYS A 242 6.27 17.01 16.20
N ALA A 243 5.35 16.12 15.83
CA ALA A 243 4.69 16.12 14.54
C ALA A 243 3.46 17.02 14.52
N ASP A 244 3.13 17.47 13.31
CA ASP A 244 1.89 18.20 13.00
C ASP A 244 0.83 17.23 12.44
N CYS A 245 -0.38 17.29 12.97
CA CYS A 245 -1.51 16.44 12.59
C CYS A 245 -2.48 17.16 11.66
N PHE A 246 -2.90 16.45 10.61
CA PHE A 246 -3.88 16.89 9.61
C PHE A 246 -5.00 15.86 9.55
N ILE A 247 -6.25 16.31 9.64
CA ILE A 247 -7.40 15.41 9.72
C ILE A 247 -8.36 15.69 8.56
N HIS A 248 -8.69 14.65 7.80
CA HIS A 248 -9.79 14.66 6.84
C HIS A 248 -10.79 13.55 7.17
N THR A 249 -12.03 13.93 7.42
CA THR A 249 -13.11 12.96 7.72
C THR A 249 -14.43 13.40 7.08
N TRP A 250 -15.44 12.55 7.18
CA TRP A 250 -16.79 12.86 6.71
C TRP A 250 -17.53 13.73 7.73
N ASN A 251 -18.54 14.45 7.28
CA ASN A 251 -19.46 15.22 8.13
C ASN A 251 -20.31 14.36 9.09
N LEU A 252 -20.36 13.05 8.87
CA LEU A 252 -21.05 12.07 9.70
C LEU A 252 -20.06 11.07 10.33
N TYR A 253 -20.30 10.69 11.59
CA TYR A 253 -19.59 9.61 12.27
C TYR A 253 -20.51 8.43 12.54
N GLN A 254 -19.92 7.24 12.67
CA GLN A 254 -20.65 5.99 12.89
C GLN A 254 -20.80 5.71 14.38
N GLU A 255 -22.03 5.75 14.88
CA GLU A 255 -22.35 5.18 16.21
C GLU A 255 -22.35 3.65 16.13
N TRP A 256 -22.91 3.11 15.04
CA TRP A 256 -22.84 1.70 14.67
C TRP A 256 -22.26 1.55 13.25
N THR A 257 -21.28 0.67 13.10
CA THR A 257 -20.55 0.46 11.84
C THR A 257 -21.20 -0.59 10.92
N GLY A 258 -22.33 -1.16 11.34
CA GLY A 258 -22.91 -2.33 10.70
C GLY A 258 -22.12 -3.60 10.99
N MET A 259 -22.27 -4.59 10.12
CA MET A 259 -21.61 -5.91 10.24
C MET A 259 -20.10 -5.88 9.93
N SER A 260 -19.52 -4.71 9.60
CA SER A 260 -18.08 -4.47 9.39
C SER A 260 -17.36 -5.39 8.38
N GLY A 261 -18.12 -6.08 7.52
CA GLY A 261 -17.59 -6.99 6.48
C GLY A 261 -16.96 -8.29 7.02
N GLY A 262 -16.49 -9.16 6.11
CA GLY A 262 -15.92 -10.47 6.47
C GLY A 262 -16.93 -11.49 7.00
N ASP A 263 -16.44 -12.53 7.67
CA ASP A 263 -17.25 -13.71 8.03
C ASP A 263 -17.99 -13.59 9.37
N SER A 264 -17.45 -12.80 10.31
CA SER A 264 -17.97 -12.67 11.67
C SER A 264 -18.01 -11.21 12.14
N TRP A 265 -19.21 -10.70 12.35
CA TRP A 265 -19.46 -9.38 12.93
C TRP A 265 -18.94 -9.26 14.36
N ILE A 266 -19.06 -10.32 15.17
CA ILE A 266 -18.54 -10.36 16.54
C ILE A 266 -17.02 -10.25 16.55
N TYR A 267 -16.32 -11.03 15.72
CA TYR A 267 -14.87 -10.93 15.66
C TYR A 267 -14.39 -9.54 15.23
N ARG A 268 -15.13 -8.89 14.31
CA ARG A 268 -14.77 -7.57 13.75
C ARG A 268 -15.07 -6.41 14.71
N ASN A 269 -16.19 -6.46 15.42
CA ASN A 269 -16.66 -5.35 16.26
C ASN A 269 -16.39 -5.57 17.76
N PHE A 270 -16.26 -6.82 18.19
CA PHE A 270 -16.25 -7.25 19.59
C PHE A 270 -15.21 -8.35 19.85
N ILE A 271 -13.98 -8.18 19.37
CA ILE A 271 -12.94 -9.23 19.45
C ILE A 271 -12.71 -9.76 20.87
N GLU A 272 -12.81 -8.90 21.90
CA GLU A 272 -12.68 -9.27 23.32
C GLU A 272 -13.76 -10.27 23.77
N TYR A 273 -14.93 -10.29 23.13
CA TYR A 273 -16.06 -11.17 23.44
C TYR A 273 -16.15 -12.38 22.50
N SER A 274 -15.23 -12.51 21.53
CA SER A 274 -15.31 -13.53 20.47
C SER A 274 -15.25 -14.97 21.00
N LYS A 275 -14.58 -15.21 22.12
CA LYS A 275 -14.46 -16.54 22.74
C LYS A 275 -15.71 -16.97 23.51
N GLU A 276 -16.53 -16.01 23.94
CA GLU A 276 -17.76 -16.25 24.70
C GLU A 276 -18.99 -16.32 23.80
N ALA A 277 -18.83 -15.99 22.53
CA ALA A 277 -19.92 -15.88 21.58
C ALA A 277 -20.50 -17.25 21.19
N PRO A 278 -21.82 -17.45 21.29
CA PRO A 278 -22.47 -18.67 20.84
C PRO A 278 -22.29 -18.89 19.33
N GLU A 279 -22.00 -20.13 18.91
CA GLU A 279 -21.72 -20.47 17.51
C GLU A 279 -22.90 -20.12 16.58
N CYS A 280 -24.14 -20.24 17.08
CA CYS A 280 -25.36 -19.95 16.35
C CYS A 280 -25.50 -18.47 15.93
N ILE A 281 -24.76 -17.53 16.55
CA ILE A 281 -24.75 -16.10 16.19
C ILE A 281 -23.36 -15.55 15.85
N PHE A 282 -22.30 -16.35 16.01
CA PHE A 282 -20.92 -15.91 15.83
C PHE A 282 -20.61 -15.44 14.41
N LYS A 283 -21.03 -16.21 13.40
CA LYS A 283 -20.84 -15.88 11.97
C LYS A 283 -22.03 -15.10 11.43
N ASN A 284 -21.77 -14.26 10.43
CA ASN A 284 -22.81 -13.49 9.73
C ASN A 284 -23.88 -14.40 9.11
N VAL A 285 -23.46 -15.56 8.58
CA VAL A 285 -24.36 -16.57 8.00
C VAL A 285 -25.24 -17.20 9.08
N SER A 286 -24.65 -17.63 10.21
CA SER A 286 -25.38 -18.25 11.31
C SER A 286 -26.38 -17.26 11.92
N LEU A 287 -25.97 -16.01 12.19
CA LEU A 287 -26.87 -14.98 12.68
C LEU A 287 -28.03 -14.72 11.70
N LYS A 288 -27.76 -14.64 10.39
CA LYS A 288 -28.83 -14.46 9.40
C LYS A 288 -29.82 -15.62 9.35
N GLN A 289 -29.34 -16.85 9.52
CA GLN A 289 -30.17 -18.06 9.50
C GLN A 289 -31.02 -18.18 10.76
N ASN A 290 -30.40 -17.91 11.91
CA ASN A 290 -30.97 -18.15 13.23
C ASN A 290 -31.67 -16.93 13.83
N PHE A 291 -31.32 -15.70 13.46
CA PHE A 291 -31.94 -14.47 13.96
C PHE A 291 -32.04 -13.45 12.80
N PRO A 292 -32.88 -13.74 11.77
CA PRO A 292 -32.95 -12.94 10.55
C PRO A 292 -33.38 -11.49 10.79
N ASN A 293 -34.28 -11.22 11.74
CA ASN A 293 -34.74 -9.86 12.03
C ASN A 293 -33.65 -9.05 12.76
N VAL A 294 -32.97 -9.65 13.73
CA VAL A 294 -31.80 -9.04 14.40
C VAL A 294 -30.67 -8.81 13.39
N PHE A 295 -30.40 -9.78 12.52
CA PHE A 295 -29.41 -9.65 11.45
C PHE A 295 -29.72 -8.46 10.53
N GLU A 296 -30.97 -8.31 10.11
CA GLU A 296 -31.39 -7.18 9.26
C GLU A 296 -31.11 -5.86 9.97
N GLN A 297 -31.45 -5.76 11.25
CA GLN A 297 -31.27 -4.54 12.02
C GLN A 297 -29.78 -4.18 12.22
N LEU A 298 -28.93 -5.18 12.47
CA LEU A 298 -27.47 -5.00 12.60
C LEU A 298 -26.76 -4.73 11.26
N SER A 299 -27.40 -5.01 10.13
CA SER A 299 -26.82 -4.83 8.78
C SER A 299 -26.77 -3.39 8.29
N PHE A 300 -27.38 -2.44 9.00
CA PHE A 300 -27.33 -1.02 8.69
C PHE A 300 -26.21 -0.31 9.45
N GLU A 301 -25.70 0.78 8.90
CA GLU A 301 -24.91 1.76 9.64
C GLU A 301 -25.86 2.77 10.31
N TYR A 302 -25.47 3.28 11.46
CA TYR A 302 -26.17 4.35 12.17
C TYR A 302 -25.22 5.52 12.33
N LEU A 303 -25.58 6.63 11.72
CA LEU A 303 -24.71 7.78 11.51
C LEU A 303 -25.23 8.99 12.27
N SER A 304 -24.33 9.72 12.90
CA SER A 304 -24.66 10.95 13.60
C SER A 304 -23.82 12.12 13.08
N PRO A 305 -24.37 13.34 13.00
CA PRO A 305 -23.61 14.51 12.58
C PRO A 305 -22.45 14.81 13.51
N LEU A 306 -21.27 15.11 12.95
CA LEU A 306 -20.17 15.66 13.72
C LEU A 306 -20.45 17.11 14.09
N LYS A 307 -20.37 17.40 15.38
CA LYS A 307 -20.58 18.76 15.91
C LYS A 307 -19.33 19.59 15.76
N ILE A 308 -19.42 20.71 15.03
CA ILE A 308 -18.29 21.63 14.78
C ILE A 308 -17.60 22.05 16.09
N LYS A 309 -18.39 22.40 17.12
CA LYS A 309 -17.88 22.77 18.45
C LYS A 309 -17.00 21.68 19.10
N GLU A 310 -17.30 20.40 18.87
CA GLU A 310 -16.48 19.31 19.41
C GLU A 310 -15.13 19.22 18.71
N LEU A 311 -15.08 19.47 17.40
CA LEU A 311 -13.85 19.50 16.60
C LEU A 311 -13.00 20.72 16.95
N GLU A 312 -13.63 21.89 17.15
CA GLU A 312 -12.95 23.10 17.63
C GLU A 312 -12.34 22.88 19.01
N ASN A 313 -13.09 22.29 19.94
CA ASN A 313 -12.58 21.94 21.27
C ASN A 313 -11.40 20.97 21.19
N MET A 314 -11.48 19.95 20.33
CA MET A 314 -10.36 19.01 20.12
C MET A 314 -9.12 19.74 19.61
N LYS A 315 -9.26 20.61 18.60
CA LYS A 315 -8.15 21.41 18.07
C LYS A 315 -7.53 22.33 19.13
N ASN A 316 -8.35 22.96 19.97
CA ASN A 316 -7.89 23.84 21.04
C ASN A 316 -7.13 23.08 22.13
N ASN A 317 -7.56 21.86 22.45
CA ASN A 317 -6.93 21.03 23.48
C ASN A 317 -5.69 20.27 22.97
N MET A 318 -5.52 20.12 21.65
CA MET A 318 -4.42 19.39 21.02
C MET A 318 -3.70 20.28 20.00
N PRO A 319 -2.69 21.07 20.42
CA PRO A 319 -2.01 22.04 19.55
C PRO A 319 -1.23 21.40 18.39
N HIS A 320 -1.01 20.09 18.43
CA HIS A 320 -0.47 19.31 17.32
C HIS A 320 -1.43 19.23 16.13
N ILE A 321 -2.75 19.35 16.34
CA ILE A 321 -3.74 19.32 15.26
C ILE A 321 -3.80 20.70 14.59
N LYS A 322 -3.27 20.79 13.36
CA LYS A 322 -3.18 22.07 12.64
C LYS A 322 -4.43 22.37 11.83
N LYS A 323 -4.95 21.37 11.11
CA LYS A 323 -6.16 21.49 10.29
C LYS A 323 -7.06 20.26 10.40
N ILE A 324 -8.36 20.50 10.43
CA ILE A 324 -9.43 19.49 10.35
C ILE A 324 -10.35 19.93 9.22
N VAL A 325 -10.62 19.05 8.26
CA VAL A 325 -11.55 19.29 7.16
C VAL A 325 -12.62 18.20 7.14
N LEU A 326 -13.87 18.64 7.06
CA LEU A 326 -15.03 17.77 6.86
C LEU A 326 -15.42 17.77 5.39
N ALA A 327 -15.73 16.60 4.86
CA ALA A 327 -16.31 16.43 3.54
C ALA A 327 -17.71 15.82 3.63
N ASP A 328 -18.57 16.17 2.68
CA ASP A 328 -19.84 15.50 2.51
C ASP A 328 -19.63 14.16 1.78
N GLU A 329 -19.92 13.06 2.46
CA GLU A 329 -19.77 11.72 1.89
C GLU A 329 -20.71 11.49 0.69
N THR A 330 -21.87 12.15 0.67
CA THR A 330 -22.88 12.00 -0.40
C THR A 330 -22.39 12.57 -1.74
N GLU A 331 -21.59 13.64 -1.71
CA GLU A 331 -20.97 14.20 -2.92
C GLU A 331 -19.99 13.21 -3.56
N PHE A 332 -19.25 12.46 -2.74
CA PHE A 332 -18.36 11.40 -3.23
C PHE A 332 -19.14 10.24 -3.84
N GLU A 333 -20.19 9.77 -3.14
CA GLU A 333 -21.03 8.67 -3.61
C GLU A 333 -21.77 9.01 -4.92
N TYR A 334 -22.18 10.26 -5.09
CA TYR A 334 -22.80 10.74 -6.34
C TYR A 334 -21.87 10.60 -7.56
N ALA A 335 -20.56 10.78 -7.38
CA ALA A 335 -19.59 10.70 -8.46
C ALA A 335 -19.28 9.26 -8.92
N TRP A 336 -19.73 8.24 -8.18
CA TRP A 336 -19.41 6.82 -8.41
C TRP A 336 -20.66 5.93 -8.33
N THR A 337 -21.21 5.54 -9.49
CA THR A 337 -22.51 4.85 -9.59
C THR A 337 -22.49 3.37 -9.19
N TYR A 338 -21.31 2.75 -9.07
CA TYR A 338 -21.12 1.35 -8.65
C TYR A 338 -19.83 1.27 -7.79
N SER A 339 -20.03 0.88 -6.52
CA SER A 339 -19.18 0.65 -5.32
C SER A 339 -17.65 0.44 -5.44
N PRO A 340 -16.82 0.33 -4.34
CA PRO A 340 -17.13 0.28 -2.88
C PRO A 340 -16.06 1.00 -1.99
N ASN A 341 -16.05 0.78 -0.67
CA ASN A 341 -15.07 1.28 0.33
C ASN A 341 -13.61 1.51 -0.13
N SER A 342 -13.06 0.68 -1.01
CA SER A 342 -11.71 0.82 -1.56
C SER A 342 -11.42 2.21 -2.13
N PHE A 343 -12.40 2.81 -2.83
CA PHE A 343 -12.23 4.13 -3.44
C PHE A 343 -12.34 5.26 -2.40
N LYS A 344 -13.15 5.07 -1.36
CA LYS A 344 -13.23 6.00 -0.22
C LYS A 344 -11.88 6.07 0.49
N MET A 345 -11.18 4.95 0.66
CA MET A 345 -9.82 4.93 1.23
C MET A 345 -8.84 5.75 0.38
N ALA A 346 -8.78 5.51 -0.94
CA ALA A 346 -7.91 6.26 -1.84
C ALA A 346 -8.21 7.77 -1.83
N PHE A 347 -9.50 8.12 -1.86
CA PHE A 347 -9.96 9.51 -1.83
C PHE A 347 -9.59 10.22 -0.54
N ASN A 348 -9.83 9.58 0.61
CA ASN A 348 -9.51 10.14 1.92
C ASN A 348 -8.00 10.35 2.08
N ALA A 349 -7.17 9.40 1.63
CA ALA A 349 -5.72 9.55 1.60
C ALA A 349 -5.28 10.72 0.72
N TYR A 350 -5.85 10.87 -0.48
CA TYR A 350 -5.59 12.01 -1.37
C TYR A 350 -5.95 13.35 -0.72
N LYS A 351 -7.15 13.44 -0.13
CA LYS A 351 -7.66 14.69 0.44
C LYS A 351 -6.86 15.15 1.65
N VAL A 352 -6.52 14.24 2.56
CA VAL A 352 -5.69 14.60 3.72
C VAL A 352 -4.27 14.99 3.30
N PHE A 353 -3.71 14.37 2.27
CA PHE A 353 -2.40 14.74 1.76
C PHE A 353 -2.42 16.12 1.10
N ALA A 354 -3.48 16.43 0.32
CA ALA A 354 -3.67 17.76 -0.24
C ALA A 354 -3.76 18.85 0.84
N LEU A 355 -4.41 18.54 1.98
CA LEU A 355 -4.47 19.43 3.14
C LEU A 355 -3.08 19.71 3.74
N LEU A 356 -2.21 18.69 3.79
CA LEU A 356 -0.81 18.85 4.16
C LEU A 356 -0.06 19.74 3.16
N GLU A 357 -0.22 19.53 1.85
CA GLU A 357 0.45 20.35 0.82
C GLU A 357 0.03 21.83 0.88
N GLU A 358 -1.24 22.08 1.18
CA GLU A 358 -1.76 23.43 1.40
C GLU A 358 -1.07 24.10 2.60
N TYR A 359 -0.96 23.40 3.72
CA TYR A 359 -0.28 23.92 4.91
C TYR A 359 1.24 24.13 4.69
N GLU A 360 1.91 23.21 3.99
CA GLU A 360 3.31 23.37 3.56
C GLU A 360 3.50 24.70 2.80
N LYS A 361 2.59 24.98 1.85
CA LYS A 361 2.62 26.21 1.04
C LYS A 361 2.35 27.47 1.87
N GLU A 362 1.33 27.44 2.73
CA GLU A 362 0.96 28.58 3.58
C GLU A 362 2.06 28.98 4.56
N ASN A 363 2.84 28.02 5.05
CA ASN A 363 3.85 28.25 6.09
C ASN A 363 5.29 28.23 5.56
N ASN A 364 5.47 28.05 4.24
CA ASN A 364 6.78 27.91 3.60
C ASN A 364 7.66 26.84 4.27
N ILE A 365 7.08 25.67 4.53
CA ILE A 365 7.78 24.51 5.11
C ILE A 365 7.66 23.29 4.20
N LYS A 366 8.50 22.29 4.44
CA LYS A 366 8.39 20.97 3.85
C LYS A 366 8.55 19.90 4.93
N TYR A 367 7.72 18.87 4.89
CA TYR A 367 7.89 17.70 5.75
C TYR A 367 8.85 16.70 5.13
N ASP A 368 9.63 16.02 5.96
CA ASP A 368 10.57 14.97 5.55
C ASP A 368 9.89 13.60 5.54
N PHE A 369 9.05 13.35 6.55
CA PHE A 369 8.33 12.10 6.74
C PHE A 369 6.84 12.36 6.96
N VAL A 370 6.02 11.43 6.48
CA VAL A 370 4.56 11.49 6.65
C VAL A 370 4.07 10.14 7.14
N PHE A 371 3.19 10.16 8.14
CA PHE A 371 2.33 9.04 8.48
C PHE A 371 0.99 9.24 7.80
N MET A 372 0.46 8.21 7.17
CA MET A 372 -0.92 8.15 6.70
C MET A 372 -1.63 7.13 7.59
N ILE A 373 -2.56 7.58 8.43
CA ILE A 373 -3.22 6.76 9.45
C ILE A 373 -4.73 6.82 9.28
N ARG A 374 -5.40 5.69 9.47
CA ARG A 374 -6.85 5.62 9.57
C ARG A 374 -7.32 6.05 10.95
N SER A 375 -8.41 6.81 10.97
CA SER A 375 -9.04 7.28 12.20
C SER A 375 -9.62 6.18 13.10
N ASP A 376 -9.76 4.95 12.61
CA ASP A 376 -10.26 3.78 13.36
C ASP A 376 -9.15 2.81 13.80
N SER A 377 -7.90 3.27 13.81
CA SER A 377 -6.74 2.45 14.15
C SER A 377 -5.82 3.11 15.17
N GLU A 378 -5.06 2.30 15.90
CA GLU A 378 -4.20 2.77 16.99
C GLU A 378 -2.78 2.26 16.87
N PRO A 379 -1.75 3.10 17.11
CA PRO A 379 -0.37 2.67 17.03
C PRO A 379 0.03 1.76 18.21
N VAL A 380 0.72 0.67 17.89
CA VAL A 380 1.22 -0.34 18.82
C VAL A 380 2.68 -0.64 18.51
N PHE A 381 3.56 -0.33 19.46
CA PHE A 381 5.00 -0.57 19.36
C PHE A 381 5.62 -0.64 20.76
N SER A 382 6.86 -1.13 20.81
CA SER A 382 7.65 -1.25 22.05
C SER A 382 7.95 0.14 22.63
N GLU A 383 7.87 0.30 23.94
CA GLU A 383 8.22 1.56 24.63
C GLU A 383 9.69 1.94 24.44
N TYR A 384 10.56 0.97 24.12
CA TYR A 384 11.98 1.19 23.84
C TYR A 384 12.27 1.60 22.38
N LEU A 385 11.25 1.69 21.52
CA LEU A 385 11.45 2.05 20.11
C LEU A 385 11.76 3.55 19.96
N ASN A 386 12.94 3.87 19.42
CA ASN A 386 13.25 5.23 18.99
C ASN A 386 12.56 5.54 17.65
N LEU A 387 11.49 6.34 17.69
CA LEU A 387 10.69 6.66 16.50
C LEU A 387 11.47 7.44 15.44
N HIS A 388 12.42 8.30 15.82
CA HIS A 388 13.22 9.05 14.85
C HIS A 388 14.22 8.15 14.11
N GLU A 389 14.82 7.18 14.79
CA GLU A 389 15.68 6.18 14.15
C GLU A 389 14.89 5.27 13.22
N GLU A 390 13.69 4.87 13.64
CA GLU A 390 12.78 4.08 12.81
C GLU A 390 12.41 4.79 11.50
N LEU A 391 12.19 6.11 11.52
CA LEU A 391 11.97 6.89 10.30
C LEU A 391 13.24 7.01 9.45
N LYS A 392 14.39 7.27 10.07
CA LYS A 392 15.68 7.48 9.37
C LYS A 392 16.19 6.23 8.67
N ARG A 393 15.84 5.05 9.19
CA ARG A 393 16.07 3.73 8.60
C ARG A 393 15.47 3.61 7.19
N LEU A 394 14.34 4.25 6.92
CA LEU A 394 13.65 4.10 5.64
C LEU A 394 14.40 4.80 4.51
N ARG A 395 14.45 4.14 3.36
CA ARG A 395 14.89 4.73 2.10
C ARG A 395 13.83 5.67 1.53
N SER A 396 14.25 6.52 0.60
CA SER A 396 13.33 7.41 -0.12
C SER A 396 12.33 6.65 -0.99
N ASP A 397 12.71 5.48 -1.47
CA ASP A 397 11.90 4.54 -2.24
C ASP A 397 11.17 3.50 -1.36
N GLU A 398 11.20 3.64 -0.04
CA GLU A 398 10.56 2.68 0.88
C GLU A 398 9.33 3.28 1.59
N ILE A 399 8.33 2.42 1.80
CA ILE A 399 7.18 2.67 2.67
C ILE A 399 7.09 1.53 3.68
N ALA A 400 6.94 1.89 4.95
CA ALA A 400 6.61 0.95 6.00
C ALA A 400 5.10 0.68 6.01
N ASP A 401 4.72 -0.59 5.86
CA ASP A 401 3.33 -1.07 5.84
C ASP A 401 3.27 -2.54 6.30
N ILE A 402 2.07 -3.04 6.53
CA ILE A 402 1.80 -4.47 6.70
C ILE A 402 1.55 -5.13 5.34
N VAL A 403 2.18 -6.27 5.12
CA VAL A 403 1.94 -7.11 3.93
C VAL A 403 0.97 -8.23 4.29
N THR A 404 -0.10 -8.37 3.53
CA THR A 404 -1.15 -9.38 3.71
C THR A 404 -1.22 -10.30 2.49
N ARG A 405 -2.00 -11.40 2.58
CA ARG A 405 -2.24 -12.31 1.45
C ARG A 405 -2.88 -11.62 0.23
N THR A 406 -3.56 -10.48 0.43
CA THR A 406 -4.29 -9.75 -0.61
C THR A 406 -3.54 -8.49 -1.11
N GLY A 407 -2.25 -8.35 -0.76
CA GLY A 407 -1.46 -7.13 -1.01
C GLY A 407 -1.16 -6.37 0.29
N ASN A 408 -0.78 -5.10 0.18
CA ASN A 408 -0.52 -4.21 1.33
C ASN A 408 -1.62 -3.12 1.43
N GLY A 409 -1.45 -2.11 2.26
CA GLY A 409 -2.30 -0.93 2.24
C GLY A 409 -3.56 -1.09 3.06
N LEU A 410 -3.42 -1.38 4.36
CA LEU A 410 -4.55 -1.25 5.29
C LEU A 410 -4.97 0.21 5.51
N GLY A 411 -4.24 1.18 4.96
CA GLY A 411 -4.44 2.63 5.14
C GLY A 411 -3.61 3.22 6.28
N ASN A 412 -2.68 2.45 6.85
CA ASN A 412 -1.78 2.82 7.94
C ASN A 412 -0.33 2.61 7.54
N ILE A 413 0.31 3.65 7.03
CA ILE A 413 1.65 3.59 6.46
C ILE A 413 2.49 4.79 6.88
N TYR A 414 3.81 4.68 6.76
CA TYR A 414 4.72 5.80 6.91
C TYR A 414 5.96 5.65 6.04
N GLY A 415 6.56 6.78 5.69
CA GLY A 415 7.71 6.82 4.79
C GLY A 415 8.14 8.24 4.51
N SER A 416 9.06 8.39 3.57
CA SER A 416 9.44 9.71 3.08
C SER A 416 8.20 10.45 2.54
N ARG A 417 8.19 11.78 2.68
CA ARG A 417 7.07 12.61 2.22
C ARG A 417 6.74 12.40 0.75
N ASP A 418 7.73 12.14 -0.10
CA ASP A 418 7.52 11.88 -1.53
C ASP A 418 6.99 10.47 -1.81
N ALA A 419 7.43 9.45 -1.07
CA ALA A 419 6.85 8.11 -1.16
C ALA A 419 5.37 8.12 -0.75
N ILE A 420 5.02 8.82 0.33
CA ILE A 420 3.63 8.95 0.78
C ILE A 420 2.80 9.78 -0.19
N LYS A 421 3.39 10.78 -0.87
CA LYS A 421 2.71 11.48 -1.97
C LYS A 421 2.26 10.51 -3.05
N ILE A 422 3.15 9.62 -3.49
CA ILE A 422 2.84 8.60 -4.50
C ILE A 422 1.71 7.70 -3.99
N TYR A 423 1.77 7.21 -2.75
CA TYR A 423 0.66 6.43 -2.18
C TYR A 423 -0.68 7.19 -2.22
N SER A 424 -0.68 8.46 -1.80
CA SER A 424 -1.89 9.29 -1.79
C SER A 424 -2.45 9.59 -3.18
N SER A 425 -1.66 9.43 -4.24
CA SER A 425 -2.05 9.77 -5.61
C SER A 425 -2.82 8.66 -6.33
N ILE A 426 -3.10 7.52 -5.67
CA ILE A 426 -3.91 6.43 -6.24
C ILE A 426 -5.23 6.99 -6.79
N TYR A 427 -5.89 7.86 -6.02
CA TYR A 427 -7.19 8.44 -6.39
C TYR A 427 -7.14 9.23 -7.70
N THR A 428 -6.10 10.05 -7.91
CA THR A 428 -5.98 10.89 -9.09
C THR A 428 -5.44 10.15 -10.31
N ASN A 429 -4.81 8.99 -10.10
CA ASN A 429 -4.16 8.21 -11.15
C ASN A 429 -4.93 6.97 -11.59
N PHE A 430 -6.20 6.85 -11.20
CA PHE A 430 -7.01 5.69 -11.56
C PHE A 430 -7.10 5.41 -13.07
N LYS A 431 -7.07 6.44 -13.92
CA LYS A 431 -7.06 6.28 -15.38
C LYS A 431 -5.85 5.44 -15.85
N THR A 432 -4.69 5.59 -15.22
CA THR A 432 -3.48 4.82 -15.54
C THR A 432 -3.69 3.32 -15.33
N PHE A 433 -4.43 2.91 -14.29
CA PHE A 433 -4.76 1.50 -14.06
C PHE A 433 -5.70 0.95 -15.13
N LEU A 434 -6.62 1.78 -15.64
CA LEU A 434 -7.55 1.37 -16.70
C LEU A 434 -6.86 1.15 -18.04
N THR A 435 -5.85 1.96 -18.34
CA THR A 435 -5.17 1.94 -19.64
C THR A 435 -3.91 1.08 -19.64
N ASN A 436 -3.44 0.61 -18.48
CA ASN A 436 -2.23 -0.21 -18.37
C ASN A 436 -2.58 -1.65 -17.97
N ARG A 437 -2.62 -2.53 -18.98
CA ARG A 437 -2.95 -3.95 -18.84
C ARG A 437 -2.04 -4.70 -17.86
N SER A 438 -0.77 -4.29 -17.75
CA SER A 438 0.23 -4.87 -16.82
C SER A 438 -0.09 -4.56 -15.35
N LEU A 439 -0.77 -3.44 -15.09
CA LEU A 439 -1.24 -3.08 -13.75
C LEU A 439 -2.59 -3.71 -13.42
N TYR A 440 -3.38 -4.07 -14.41
CA TYR A 440 -4.73 -4.58 -14.19
C TYR A 440 -4.84 -6.12 -14.18
N GLY A 441 -3.90 -6.85 -14.81
CA GLY A 441 -3.76 -8.30 -14.64
C GLY A 441 -4.84 -9.20 -15.26
N TYR A 442 -5.86 -8.64 -15.94
CA TYR A 442 -6.92 -9.44 -16.57
C TYR A 442 -6.65 -9.72 -18.06
N LYS A 443 -6.91 -10.97 -18.50
CA LYS A 443 -6.92 -11.41 -19.91
C LYS A 443 -8.18 -10.93 -20.66
N GLY A 444 -8.66 -9.71 -20.40
CA GLY A 444 -9.77 -9.09 -21.11
C GLY A 444 -9.29 -8.35 -22.36
N LEU A 445 -10.19 -8.12 -23.31
CA LEU A 445 -10.00 -7.21 -24.46
C LEU A 445 -9.62 -5.81 -23.93
N ASP A 446 -8.69 -5.14 -24.62
CA ASP A 446 -8.30 -3.77 -24.27
C ASP A 446 -9.55 -2.91 -24.16
N LEU A 447 -9.77 -2.34 -22.97
CA LEU A 447 -10.75 -1.26 -22.84
C LEU A 447 -10.17 -0.11 -23.67
N ASN A 448 -10.75 0.13 -24.85
CA ASN A 448 -10.44 1.28 -25.67
C ASN A 448 -10.42 2.55 -24.80
N SER A 449 -9.70 3.58 -25.25
CA SER A 449 -9.45 4.89 -24.60
C SER A 449 -10.68 5.64 -24.02
N ASN A 450 -11.88 5.10 -24.19
CA ASN A 450 -13.16 5.54 -23.64
C ASN A 450 -13.59 4.80 -22.36
N ALA A 451 -12.69 4.09 -21.67
CA ALA A 451 -12.96 3.45 -20.38
C ALA A 451 -13.54 4.49 -19.39
N SER A 452 -14.79 4.28 -18.99
CA SER A 452 -15.51 5.14 -18.07
C SER A 452 -15.28 4.69 -16.62
N LYS A 453 -15.57 5.56 -15.64
CA LYS A 453 -15.58 5.20 -14.21
C LYS A 453 -16.49 4.00 -13.89
N LYS A 454 -17.43 3.67 -14.79
CA LYS A 454 -18.31 2.49 -14.68
C LYS A 454 -17.61 1.19 -15.01
N ASP A 455 -16.66 1.20 -15.96
CA ASP A 455 -15.90 0.02 -16.36
C ASP A 455 -14.95 -0.43 -15.22
N MET A 456 -14.57 0.51 -14.35
CA MET A 456 -13.77 0.28 -13.14
C MET A 456 -14.43 -0.62 -12.10
N ALA A 457 -15.76 -0.62 -12.00
CA ALA A 457 -16.48 -1.42 -11.01
C ALA A 457 -16.48 -2.91 -11.37
N SER A 458 -16.30 -3.25 -12.65
CA SER A 458 -16.20 -4.64 -13.12
C SER A 458 -14.86 -5.30 -12.76
N LEU A 459 -13.89 -4.49 -12.31
CA LEU A 459 -12.51 -4.93 -12.10
C LEU A 459 -12.32 -5.76 -10.82
N GLY A 460 -13.22 -5.67 -9.85
CA GLY A 460 -13.19 -6.48 -8.62
C GLY A 460 -11.92 -6.32 -7.75
N LEU A 461 -11.04 -5.36 -8.05
CA LEU A 461 -9.78 -5.20 -7.34
C LEU A 461 -10.00 -4.61 -5.94
N SER A 462 -9.43 -5.29 -4.94
CA SER A 462 -9.37 -4.74 -3.58
C SER A 462 -8.44 -3.52 -3.53
N PHE A 463 -8.67 -2.61 -2.59
CA PHE A 463 -7.73 -1.50 -2.36
C PHE A 463 -6.31 -2.00 -2.06
N HIS A 464 -6.18 -3.18 -1.44
CA HIS A 464 -4.89 -3.74 -1.09
C HIS A 464 -4.03 -4.07 -2.31
N ASP A 465 -4.66 -4.66 -3.33
CA ASP A 465 -4.00 -4.96 -4.59
C ASP A 465 -3.70 -3.67 -5.39
N LEU A 466 -4.63 -2.72 -5.39
CA LEU A 466 -4.44 -1.41 -6.04
C LEU A 466 -3.25 -0.66 -5.46
N ALA A 467 -3.17 -0.57 -4.12
CA ALA A 467 -2.06 0.07 -3.43
C ALA A 467 -0.72 -0.63 -3.75
N PHE A 468 -0.69 -1.96 -3.66
CA PHE A 468 0.52 -2.74 -3.95
C PHE A 468 1.06 -2.49 -5.36
N ARG A 469 0.18 -2.56 -6.35
CA ARG A 469 0.57 -2.37 -7.75
C ARG A 469 0.97 -0.94 -8.04
N TRP A 470 0.30 0.04 -7.43
CA TRP A 470 0.66 1.45 -7.58
C TRP A 470 2.07 1.74 -7.08
N LEU A 471 2.37 1.26 -5.87
CA LEU A 471 3.67 1.44 -5.26
C LEU A 471 4.75 0.77 -6.09
N SER A 472 4.53 -0.49 -6.48
CA SER A 472 5.46 -1.25 -7.33
C SER A 472 5.72 -0.57 -8.67
N TYR A 473 4.67 -0.04 -9.32
CA TYR A 473 4.77 0.67 -10.60
C TYR A 473 5.66 1.92 -10.50
N ASN A 474 5.63 2.61 -9.35
CA ASN A 474 6.42 3.80 -9.10
C ASN A 474 7.79 3.49 -8.47
N GLY A 475 8.22 2.22 -8.48
CA GLY A 475 9.51 1.79 -7.95
C GLY A 475 9.60 1.87 -6.43
N LEU A 476 8.48 1.91 -5.72
CA LEU A 476 8.45 1.90 -4.27
C LEU A 476 8.43 0.48 -3.72
N VAL A 477 9.21 0.26 -2.67
CA VAL A 477 9.37 -1.00 -1.97
C VAL A 477 8.62 -0.92 -0.64
N ILE A 478 7.84 -1.94 -0.34
CA ILE A 478 7.16 -2.06 0.95
C ILE A 478 8.08 -2.82 1.90
N VAL A 479 8.36 -2.22 3.06
CA VAL A 479 9.18 -2.82 4.11
C VAL A 479 8.37 -3.00 5.38
N LYS A 480 8.80 -3.95 6.20
CA LYS A 480 8.19 -4.15 7.51
C LYS A 480 8.57 -2.99 8.44
N GLY A 481 7.55 -2.31 8.97
CA GLY A 481 7.70 -1.31 10.01
C GLY A 481 7.80 -1.90 11.42
N ASN A 482 8.47 -1.20 12.33
CA ASN A 482 8.45 -1.50 13.76
C ASN A 482 7.24 -0.87 14.48
N ILE A 483 6.59 0.11 13.85
CA ILE A 483 5.33 0.71 14.30
C ILE A 483 4.18 -0.08 13.67
N LYS A 484 3.42 -0.81 14.49
CA LYS A 484 2.23 -1.54 14.05
C LYS A 484 0.97 -0.74 14.35
N PHE A 485 -0.14 -1.13 13.74
CA PHE A 485 -1.46 -0.54 14.01
C PHE A 485 -2.47 -1.64 14.33
N ASP A 486 -3.21 -1.46 15.43
CA ASP A 486 -4.35 -2.30 15.78
C ASP A 486 -5.63 -1.72 15.16
N PHE A 487 -6.53 -2.63 14.80
CA PHE A 487 -7.83 -2.35 14.17
C PHE A 487 -8.99 -3.02 14.90
N PHE A 488 -8.71 -4.00 15.76
CA PHE A 488 -9.74 -4.85 16.37
C PHE A 488 -9.91 -4.53 17.86
N ASN A 489 -8.84 -4.10 18.54
CA ASN A 489 -8.89 -3.74 19.94
C ASN A 489 -8.61 -2.24 20.17
N THR A 490 -9.38 -1.39 19.48
CA THR A 490 -9.24 0.06 19.51
C THR A 490 -10.30 0.71 20.40
N LEU A 491 -10.00 1.89 20.94
CA LEU A 491 -10.92 2.68 21.77
C LEU A 491 -12.17 3.08 20.99
N CYS A 492 -12.03 3.39 19.70
CA CYS A 492 -13.20 3.67 18.84
C CYS A 492 -14.18 2.49 18.79
N LEU A 493 -13.69 1.24 18.68
CA LEU A 493 -14.56 0.05 18.71
C LEU A 493 -15.15 -0.20 20.11
N LYS A 494 -14.44 0.16 21.18
CA LYS A 494 -14.96 0.09 22.55
C LYS A 494 -16.09 1.07 22.81
N GLY A 495 -16.18 2.15 22.02
CA GLY A 495 -17.23 3.16 22.11
C GLY A 495 -18.32 3.07 21.05
N ILE A 496 -18.40 1.99 20.25
CA ILE A 496 -19.55 1.79 19.36
C ILE A 496 -20.80 1.49 20.17
N LYS A 497 -21.96 1.77 19.57
CA LYS A 497 -23.27 1.48 20.14
C LYS A 497 -24.05 0.56 19.20
N LEU A 498 -24.90 -0.29 19.76
CA LEU A 498 -25.72 -1.20 18.95
C LEU A 498 -27.04 -0.52 18.56
N PRO A 499 -27.62 -0.84 17.39
CA PRO A 499 -28.99 -0.46 17.12
C PRO A 499 -29.93 -1.13 18.12
N ASP A 500 -31.07 -0.50 18.38
CA ASP A 500 -32.12 -1.17 19.13
C ASP A 500 -32.68 -2.32 18.29
N PHE A 501 -32.55 -3.54 18.80
CA PHE A 501 -33.06 -4.75 18.19
C PHE A 501 -34.03 -5.52 19.10
N GLU A 502 -34.48 -4.96 20.23
CA GLU A 502 -35.31 -5.69 21.21
C GLU A 502 -36.58 -6.28 20.58
N LYS A 503 -37.29 -5.46 19.80
CA LYS A 503 -38.47 -5.92 19.04
C LYS A 503 -38.11 -7.04 18.06
N HIS A 504 -37.00 -6.89 17.33
CA HIS A 504 -36.56 -7.85 16.32
C HIS A 504 -36.13 -9.18 16.95
N LEU A 505 -35.52 -9.12 18.14
CA LEU A 505 -35.16 -10.29 18.92
C LEU A 505 -36.42 -11.04 19.35
N ASN A 506 -37.45 -10.35 19.86
CA ASN A 506 -38.72 -10.98 20.21
C ASN A 506 -39.40 -11.67 19.02
N ASP A 507 -39.37 -11.04 17.84
CA ASP A 507 -39.89 -11.63 16.60
C ASP A 507 -39.09 -12.89 16.20
N ASP A 508 -37.76 -12.86 16.33
CA ASP A 508 -36.90 -14.01 16.07
C ASP A 508 -37.08 -15.14 17.10
N LEU A 509 -37.37 -14.82 18.36
CA LEU A 509 -37.63 -15.82 19.40
C LEU A 509 -38.90 -16.62 19.12
N GLN A 510 -39.95 -15.95 18.61
CA GLN A 510 -41.17 -16.64 18.16
C GLN A 510 -40.90 -17.51 16.93
N PHE A 511 -40.03 -17.06 16.02
CA PHE A 511 -39.65 -17.81 14.81
C PHE A 511 -38.80 -19.06 15.12
N ASN A 512 -37.95 -19.01 16.15
CA ASN A 512 -36.97 -20.06 16.45
C ASN A 512 -37.34 -21.00 17.58
N SER A 513 -38.50 -20.83 18.22
CA SER A 513 -38.95 -21.67 19.33
C SER A 513 -38.95 -23.18 19.02
N ASN A 514 -38.93 -23.55 17.73
CA ASN A 514 -38.94 -24.94 17.23
C ASN A 514 -37.71 -25.32 16.38
N LYS A 515 -36.69 -24.45 16.25
CA LYS A 515 -35.54 -24.64 15.32
C LYS A 515 -34.20 -24.80 16.01
N LEU A 516 -34.00 -24.11 17.11
CA LEU A 516 -32.84 -24.24 17.98
C LEU A 516 -33.28 -24.87 19.28
N ASP A 517 -32.42 -25.66 19.91
CA ASP A 517 -32.69 -26.09 21.28
C ASP A 517 -32.62 -24.89 22.24
N LYS A 518 -33.25 -25.08 23.40
CA LYS A 518 -33.41 -24.03 24.40
C LYS A 518 -32.08 -23.49 24.92
N GLU A 519 -31.06 -24.35 25.06
CA GLU A 519 -29.75 -23.96 25.58
C GLU A 519 -29.04 -23.00 24.63
N HIS A 520 -29.02 -23.31 23.33
CA HIS A 520 -28.42 -22.43 22.32
C HIS A 520 -29.17 -21.10 22.16
N LEU A 521 -30.49 -21.13 22.29
CA LEU A 521 -31.34 -19.94 22.22
C LEU A 521 -31.13 -19.03 23.44
N ASP A 522 -31.15 -19.58 24.65
CA ASP A 522 -30.90 -18.84 25.90
C ASP A 522 -29.48 -18.24 25.90
N ALA A 523 -28.48 -18.98 25.42
CA ALA A 523 -27.11 -18.50 25.29
C ALA A 523 -26.99 -17.33 24.30
N ALA A 524 -27.67 -17.41 23.14
CA ALA A 524 -27.68 -16.35 22.14
C ALA A 524 -28.34 -15.07 22.66
N VAL A 525 -29.51 -15.19 23.30
CA VAL A 525 -30.23 -14.06 23.91
C VAL A 525 -29.37 -13.40 24.97
N PHE A 526 -28.84 -14.19 25.91
CA PHE A 526 -27.97 -13.68 26.97
C PHE A 526 -26.77 -12.92 26.40
N PHE A 527 -26.14 -13.44 25.36
CA PHE A 527 -25.00 -12.80 24.72
C PHE A 527 -25.38 -11.48 24.02
N LEU A 528 -26.49 -11.44 23.27
CA LEU A 528 -26.97 -10.24 22.58
C LEU A 528 -27.35 -9.14 23.59
N GLU A 529 -28.08 -9.47 24.64
CA GLU A 529 -28.45 -8.55 25.72
C GLU A 529 -27.21 -8.04 26.46
N LYS A 530 -26.24 -8.92 26.74
CA LYS A 530 -24.95 -8.55 27.33
C LYS A 530 -24.22 -7.49 26.49
N LEU A 531 -24.17 -7.68 25.16
CA LEU A 531 -23.55 -6.70 24.26
C LEU A 531 -24.31 -5.37 24.29
N GLN A 532 -25.63 -5.38 24.11
CA GLN A 532 -26.43 -4.15 24.11
C GLN A 532 -26.32 -3.38 25.43
N LYS A 533 -26.32 -4.08 26.57
CA LYS A 533 -26.12 -3.48 27.89
C LYS A 533 -24.72 -2.87 28.04
N LYS A 534 -23.68 -3.53 27.51
CA LYS A 534 -22.29 -3.09 27.66
C LYS A 534 -21.96 -1.87 26.79
N PHE A 535 -22.45 -1.86 25.55
CA PHE A 535 -22.11 -0.87 24.53
C PHE A 535 -23.18 0.22 24.35
N GLY A 536 -24.37 0.00 24.89
CA GLY A 536 -25.49 0.93 24.78
C GLY A 536 -26.15 0.93 23.40
N VAL A 537 -27.15 1.80 23.27
CA VAL A 537 -27.99 1.92 22.08
C VAL A 537 -27.68 3.22 21.33
N VAL A 538 -27.65 3.15 19.99
CA VAL A 538 -27.48 4.33 19.11
C VAL A 538 -28.49 5.43 19.42
N SER A 539 -28.10 6.69 19.17
CA SER A 539 -28.98 7.84 19.42
C SER A 539 -30.24 7.80 18.55
N ASN A 540 -31.39 8.25 19.08
CA ASN A 540 -32.68 8.22 18.38
C ASN A 540 -32.72 9.04 17.08
N ASP A 541 -31.84 10.03 16.95
CA ASP A 541 -31.67 10.90 15.79
C ASP A 541 -30.64 10.38 14.78
N SER A 542 -30.07 9.20 15.00
CA SER A 542 -29.12 8.58 14.08
C SER A 542 -29.75 8.29 12.71
N ILE A 543 -29.04 8.65 11.65
CA ILE A 543 -29.41 8.35 10.27
C ILE A 543 -29.07 6.89 9.98
N LYS A 544 -30.10 6.09 9.68
CA LYS A 544 -29.97 4.69 9.29
C LYS A 544 -29.60 4.59 7.80
N ARG A 545 -28.40 4.06 7.50
CA ARG A 545 -27.91 3.87 6.13
C ARG A 545 -27.68 2.40 5.82
N LYS A 546 -28.26 1.90 4.71
CA LYS A 546 -28.02 0.52 4.26
C LYS A 546 -26.66 0.43 3.60
N ILE A 547 -25.83 -0.51 4.05
CA ILE A 547 -24.57 -0.82 3.36
C ILE A 547 -24.93 -1.48 2.03
N ILE A 548 -24.59 -0.83 0.91
CA ILE A 548 -24.70 -1.44 -0.42
C ILE A 548 -23.63 -2.53 -0.51
N GLN A 549 -23.98 -3.76 -0.12
CA GLN A 549 -23.13 -4.92 -0.33
C GLN A 549 -23.12 -5.25 -1.83
N ASN A 550 -21.94 -5.49 -2.38
CA ASN A 550 -21.61 -5.57 -3.82
C ASN A 550 -22.33 -6.64 -4.66
N ASN A 551 -23.36 -7.33 -4.17
CA ASN A 551 -23.91 -8.50 -4.86
C ASN A 551 -25.39 -8.43 -5.22
N THR A 552 -26.03 -7.27 -5.18
CA THR A 552 -27.41 -7.15 -5.70
C THR A 552 -27.58 -5.90 -6.54
N ASN A 553 -27.84 -6.10 -7.83
CA ASN A 553 -28.47 -5.12 -8.71
C ASN A 553 -29.87 -4.78 -8.14
N ILE A 554 -29.93 -3.94 -7.12
CA ILE A 554 -31.20 -3.39 -6.64
C ILE A 554 -31.55 -2.25 -7.59
N LEU A 555 -32.40 -2.56 -8.58
CA LEU A 555 -33.10 -1.55 -9.37
C LEU A 555 -34.10 -0.86 -8.45
N ILE A 556 -33.73 0.29 -7.89
CA ILE A 556 -34.66 1.12 -7.13
C ILE A 556 -35.64 1.75 -8.13
N ASN A 557 -36.95 1.51 -7.97
CA ASN A 557 -37.98 2.10 -8.81
C ASN A 557 -38.29 3.55 -8.38
N PHE A 558 -37.43 4.48 -8.81
CA PHE A 558 -37.55 5.90 -8.46
C PHE A 558 -38.82 6.58 -8.99
N GLN A 559 -39.49 5.99 -9.98
CA GLN A 559 -40.72 6.53 -10.57
C GLN A 559 -41.92 6.49 -9.62
N GLY A 560 -41.82 5.72 -8.53
CA GLY A 560 -42.85 5.62 -7.49
C GLY A 560 -42.97 6.86 -6.59
N TYR A 561 -41.90 7.65 -6.44
CA TYR A 561 -41.81 8.74 -5.45
C TYR A 561 -42.53 10.02 -5.88
N LEU A 562 -43.15 10.73 -4.93
CA LEU A 562 -43.87 11.98 -5.19
C LEU A 562 -42.99 13.06 -5.82
N THR A 563 -41.81 13.29 -5.24
CA THR A 563 -40.85 14.29 -5.73
C THR A 563 -40.44 14.00 -7.17
N TYR A 564 -40.13 12.75 -7.51
CA TYR A 564 -39.86 12.37 -8.90
C TYR A 564 -41.06 12.63 -9.82
N LYS A 565 -42.27 12.23 -9.42
CA LYS A 565 -43.50 12.43 -10.21
C LYS A 565 -43.78 13.91 -10.48
N LEU A 566 -43.63 14.77 -9.46
CA LEU A 566 -43.83 16.21 -9.58
C LEU A 566 -42.76 16.87 -10.47
N GLY A 567 -41.49 16.49 -10.29
CA GLY A 567 -40.41 16.97 -11.14
C GLY A 567 -40.55 16.56 -12.59
N ASN A 568 -40.96 15.31 -12.83
CA ASN A 568 -41.19 14.76 -14.16
C ASN A 568 -42.39 15.44 -14.83
N LEU A 569 -43.47 15.69 -14.08
CA LEU A 569 -44.62 16.47 -14.56
C LEU A 569 -44.18 17.87 -15.03
N TYR A 570 -43.34 18.56 -14.26
CA TYR A 570 -42.89 19.91 -14.57
C TYR A 570 -41.90 19.98 -15.73
N LEU A 571 -40.93 19.07 -15.80
CA LEU A 571 -39.88 19.12 -16.82
C LEU A 571 -40.31 18.50 -18.15
N ASN A 572 -41.10 17.43 -18.12
CA ASN A 572 -41.42 16.65 -19.32
C ASN A 572 -42.86 16.86 -19.84
N HIS A 573 -43.80 17.32 -19.01
CA HIS A 573 -45.23 17.45 -19.36
C HIS A 573 -45.80 18.86 -19.17
N ASN A 574 -44.95 19.90 -19.29
CA ASN A 574 -45.32 21.32 -19.18
C ASN A 574 -44.84 22.13 -20.41
N LYS A 575 -44.89 21.52 -21.61
CA LYS A 575 -44.25 22.08 -22.81
C LYS A 575 -45.25 22.86 -23.68
N THR A 576 -46.48 22.38 -23.79
CA THR A 576 -47.54 22.98 -24.61
C THR A 576 -48.44 23.92 -23.79
N LEU A 577 -49.20 24.79 -24.48
CA LEU A 577 -50.14 25.71 -23.82
C LEU A 577 -51.23 24.94 -23.05
N LEU A 578 -51.75 23.86 -23.62
CA LEU A 578 -52.74 22.99 -23.00
C LEU A 578 -52.17 22.32 -21.73
N GLU A 579 -50.92 21.86 -21.79
CA GLU A 579 -50.23 21.30 -20.62
C GLU A 579 -50.01 22.32 -19.51
N LYS A 580 -49.65 23.56 -19.83
CA LYS A 580 -49.50 24.65 -18.86
C LYS A 580 -50.81 24.98 -18.14
N VAL A 581 -51.93 24.94 -18.86
CA VAL A 581 -53.27 25.18 -18.30
C VAL A 581 -53.71 24.00 -17.42
N LEU A 582 -53.40 22.77 -17.82
CA LEU A 582 -53.76 21.55 -17.06
C LEU A 582 -52.76 21.23 -15.93
N PHE A 583 -51.60 21.88 -15.89
CA PHE A 583 -50.54 21.61 -14.91
C PHE A 583 -51.02 21.75 -13.47
N PRO A 584 -51.71 22.83 -13.05
CA PRO A 584 -52.19 22.96 -11.66
C PRO A 584 -53.14 21.83 -11.26
N ILE A 585 -54.02 21.40 -12.17
CA ILE A 585 -54.98 20.32 -11.93
C ILE A 585 -54.23 18.99 -11.76
N LYS A 586 -53.29 18.67 -12.66
CA LYS A 586 -52.46 17.45 -12.58
C LYS A 586 -51.56 17.45 -11.36
N PHE A 587 -51.00 18.60 -11.00
CA PHE A 587 -50.15 18.78 -9.83
C PHE A 587 -50.91 18.46 -8.54
N VAL A 588 -52.10 19.03 -8.38
CA VAL A 588 -52.98 18.77 -7.23
C VAL A 588 -53.44 17.32 -7.23
N ALA A 589 -53.86 16.76 -8.36
CA ALA A 589 -54.27 15.36 -8.48
C ALA A 589 -53.16 14.37 -8.08
N ILE A 590 -51.91 14.60 -8.51
CA ILE A 590 -50.76 13.75 -8.14
C ILE A 590 -50.51 13.81 -6.62
N ILE A 591 -50.63 14.98 -5.98
CA ILE A 591 -50.46 15.11 -4.52
C ILE A 591 -51.57 14.34 -3.80
N PHE A 592 -52.84 14.59 -4.13
CA PHE A 592 -53.99 13.95 -3.47
C PHE A 592 -54.03 12.43 -3.66
N GLN A 593 -53.68 11.93 -4.85
CA GLN A 593 -53.62 10.49 -5.12
C GLN A 593 -52.42 9.82 -4.44
N HIS A 594 -51.39 10.59 -4.07
CA HIS A 594 -50.23 10.06 -3.35
C HIS A 594 -50.49 9.90 -1.85
N ASP A 595 -51.25 10.81 -1.23
CA ASP A 595 -51.60 10.78 0.20
C ASP A 595 -52.42 9.55 0.62
N GLN A 596 -53.08 8.84 -0.32
CA GLN A 596 -53.89 7.65 -0.01
C GLN A 596 -53.12 6.32 -0.01
N LYS A 597 -51.80 6.31 -0.24
CA LYS A 597 -50.97 5.10 -0.19
C LYS A 597 -49.75 5.34 0.71
N ASP A 598 -49.68 4.67 1.85
CA ASP A 598 -48.53 4.66 2.77
C ASP A 598 -47.18 4.67 2.03
N LYS A 599 -46.39 5.75 2.19
CA LYS A 599 -44.92 5.76 2.40
C LYS A 599 -44.27 7.16 2.30
N GLN A 600 -43.59 7.51 3.41
CA GLN A 600 -42.38 8.35 3.60
C GLN A 600 -42.08 9.52 2.62
N ASP A 601 -42.14 10.74 3.16
CA ASP A 601 -41.39 11.90 2.65
C ASP A 601 -39.88 11.57 2.72
N ILE A 602 -39.16 11.67 1.60
CA ILE A 602 -37.73 11.36 1.50
C ILE A 602 -36.92 12.62 1.20
N THR A 603 -35.81 12.79 1.91
CA THR A 603 -34.71 13.70 1.57
C THR A 603 -33.92 13.09 0.40
N VAL A 604 -33.85 13.80 -0.73
CA VAL A 604 -33.24 13.36 -2.00
C VAL A 604 -31.76 12.93 -1.83
N ASP A 605 -31.10 13.40 -0.79
CA ASP A 605 -29.68 13.15 -0.49
C ASP A 605 -29.38 11.69 -0.10
N ASN A 606 -30.40 10.84 0.09
CA ASN A 606 -30.22 9.44 0.50
C ASN A 606 -30.19 8.43 -0.66
N TYR A 607 -30.28 8.86 -1.93
CA TYR A 607 -30.42 7.95 -3.08
C TYR A 607 -29.55 8.33 -4.29
N ILE A 608 -28.97 7.33 -4.96
CA ILE A 608 -28.13 7.49 -6.16
C ILE A 608 -29.01 7.55 -7.42
N LEU A 609 -29.04 8.72 -8.08
CA LEU A 609 -29.87 9.02 -9.27
C LEU A 609 -28.97 9.41 -10.46
N LYS A 610 -29.36 9.10 -11.70
CA LYS A 610 -28.71 9.66 -12.91
C LYS A 610 -28.87 11.20 -12.92
N TYR A 611 -28.01 11.90 -13.65
CA TYR A 611 -27.98 13.37 -13.66
C TYR A 611 -29.34 14.00 -14.02
N ASP A 612 -30.06 13.43 -15.00
CA ASP A 612 -31.41 13.87 -15.36
C ASP A 612 -32.44 13.52 -14.27
N GLU A 613 -32.33 12.35 -13.66
CA GLU A 613 -33.17 11.92 -12.55
C GLU A 613 -32.97 12.81 -11.30
N LYS A 614 -31.73 13.22 -10.99
CA LYS A 614 -31.44 14.16 -9.89
C LYS A 614 -32.09 15.51 -10.13
N ILE A 615 -31.96 16.07 -11.34
CA ILE A 615 -32.60 17.34 -11.67
C ILE A 615 -34.13 17.22 -11.57
N ILE A 616 -34.70 16.08 -12.00
CA ILE A 616 -36.12 15.77 -11.80
C ILE A 616 -36.48 15.80 -10.30
N PHE A 617 -35.75 15.11 -9.43
CA PHE A 617 -36.02 15.10 -7.99
C PHE A 617 -35.84 16.48 -7.32
N GLU A 618 -34.81 17.25 -7.70
CA GLU A 618 -34.57 18.60 -7.17
C GLU A 618 -35.71 19.55 -7.57
N VAL A 619 -36.16 19.50 -8.83
CA VAL A 619 -37.31 20.28 -9.31
C VAL A 619 -38.57 19.88 -8.57
N GLY A 620 -38.82 18.57 -8.40
CA GLY A 620 -39.95 18.08 -7.62
C GLY A 620 -39.96 18.53 -6.16
N SER A 621 -38.79 18.54 -5.53
CA SER A 621 -38.61 19.00 -4.14
C SER A 621 -38.84 20.50 -4.01
N LEU A 622 -38.38 21.30 -4.97
CA LEU A 622 -38.66 22.73 -5.04
C LEU A 622 -40.16 23.02 -5.19
N LEU A 623 -40.86 22.25 -6.02
CA LEU A 623 -42.32 22.38 -6.18
C LEU A 623 -43.08 22.02 -4.91
N LEU A 624 -42.68 20.93 -4.24
CA LEU A 624 -43.26 20.51 -2.96
C LEU A 624 -43.02 21.57 -1.87
N CYS A 625 -41.81 22.13 -1.80
CA CYS A 625 -41.48 23.21 -0.87
C CYS A 625 -42.29 24.48 -1.13
N SER A 626 -42.49 24.86 -2.39
CA SER A 626 -43.36 25.99 -2.78
C SER A 626 -44.81 25.75 -2.36
N CYS A 627 -45.32 24.53 -2.54
CA CYS A 627 -46.66 24.16 -2.12
C CYS A 627 -46.82 24.22 -0.59
N LYS A 628 -45.87 23.68 0.18
CA LYS A 628 -45.91 23.67 1.66
C LYS A 628 -45.67 25.07 2.29
N ASN A 629 -44.98 25.98 1.60
CA ASN A 629 -44.59 27.30 2.13
C ASN A 629 -45.13 28.49 1.31
N TRP A 630 -46.24 28.29 0.58
CA TRP A 630 -46.80 29.31 -0.33
C TRP A 630 -47.09 30.66 0.33
N TYR A 631 -47.34 30.67 1.64
CA TYR A 631 -47.64 31.86 2.45
C TYR A 631 -46.42 32.64 2.97
N LYS A 632 -45.18 32.14 2.76
CA LYS A 632 -43.94 32.72 3.34
C LYS A 632 -43.15 33.66 2.40
N ASN A 633 -43.78 34.23 1.37
CA ASN A 633 -43.17 35.20 0.43
C ASN A 633 -41.81 34.82 -0.23
N ASN A 634 -41.47 33.53 -0.31
CA ASN A 634 -40.21 33.04 -0.88
C ASN A 634 -40.33 32.56 -2.35
N TYR A 635 -41.46 32.84 -3.00
CA TYR A 635 -41.84 32.30 -4.31
C TYR A 635 -40.87 32.69 -5.44
N PHE A 636 -40.40 33.94 -5.47
CA PHE A 636 -39.45 34.42 -6.47
C PHE A 636 -38.10 33.66 -6.43
N LYS A 637 -37.63 33.32 -5.23
CA LYS A 637 -36.37 32.56 -5.04
C LYS A 637 -36.52 31.13 -5.54
N VAL A 638 -37.69 30.52 -5.33
CA VAL A 638 -37.98 29.17 -5.83
C VAL A 638 -38.16 29.15 -7.35
N LEU A 639 -38.87 30.12 -7.93
CA LEU A 639 -39.00 30.27 -9.39
C LEU A 639 -37.65 30.42 -10.09
N LYS A 640 -36.76 31.26 -9.53
CA LYS A 640 -35.40 31.44 -10.08
C LYS A 640 -34.61 30.11 -10.10
N LYS A 641 -34.69 29.33 -9.01
CA LYS A 641 -34.07 28.01 -8.93
C LYS A 641 -34.70 27.00 -9.90
N LEU A 642 -36.03 26.98 -10.00
CA LEU A 642 -36.75 26.14 -10.97
C LEU A 642 -36.33 26.45 -12.41
N PHE A 643 -36.18 27.73 -12.76
CA PHE A 643 -35.72 28.16 -14.07
C PHE A 643 -34.28 27.69 -14.36
N GLN A 644 -33.36 27.87 -13.40
CA GLN A 644 -31.98 27.38 -13.52
C GLN A 644 -31.92 25.87 -13.75
N LYS A 645 -32.65 25.09 -12.94
CA LYS A 645 -32.70 23.63 -13.06
C LYS A 645 -33.37 23.15 -14.35
N THR A 646 -34.35 23.89 -14.86
CA THR A 646 -34.96 23.60 -16.17
C THR A 646 -33.95 23.75 -17.31
N ASN A 647 -33.11 24.79 -17.26
CA ASN A 647 -32.06 24.98 -18.27
C ASN A 647 -30.95 23.94 -18.16
N GLU A 648 -30.54 23.56 -16.95
CA GLU A 648 -29.60 22.44 -16.73
C GLU A 648 -30.13 21.12 -17.32
N TYR A 649 -31.43 20.85 -17.14
CA TYR A 649 -32.07 19.64 -17.68
C TYR A 649 -32.14 19.63 -19.21
N LYS A 650 -32.48 20.78 -19.82
CA LYS A 650 -32.54 20.97 -21.27
C LYS A 650 -31.17 20.77 -21.94
N ASN A 651 -30.16 21.46 -21.42
CA ASN A 651 -28.78 21.34 -21.89
C ASN A 651 -28.28 19.90 -21.81
N TYR A 652 -28.66 19.15 -20.77
CA TYR A 652 -28.30 17.74 -20.62
C TYR A 652 -29.04 16.82 -21.60
N LYS A 653 -30.32 17.09 -21.91
CA LYS A 653 -31.13 16.31 -22.86
C LYS A 653 -30.85 16.64 -24.34
N GLY A 654 -30.04 17.66 -24.62
CA GLY A 654 -29.76 18.12 -25.99
C GLY A 654 -30.96 18.79 -26.66
N ILE A 655 -31.83 19.44 -25.87
CA ILE A 655 -33.04 20.16 -26.29
C ILE A 655 -32.88 21.63 -25.89
#